data_AF-A0A931SZC3-F1
#
_entry.id   AF-A0A931SZC3-F1
#
_cell.length_a   1.000
_cell.length_b   1.000
_cell.length_c   1.000
_cell.angle_alpha   90.00
_cell.angle_beta   90.00
_cell.angle_gamma   90.00
#
_symmetry.space_group_name_H-M   'P 1'
#
loop_
_entity.id
_entity.type
_entity.pdbx_description
1 polymer ?
#
loop_
_entity_poly.entity_id
_entity_poly.type
_entity_poly.pdbx_seq_one_letter_code
_entity_poly.pdbx_strand_id
1 'polypeptide(L)'
;ESMAGDIFLLGNTSWRIRRVEAGRVRVENAHGQPPTIPFWLGEAPARTAELSTAVSDLRRRLHDGLSDPEGTIAWLTAHCGASRAGAEQMTAYVRETAAVLGCVPTQDQIVAERFFDESGGMQLVLHTPFGGRINRAWGLAMRKRFCVNFDFELQAAATDDGIVLSLGEQHSFPLEAAWSFVRPHTAGPDLIQALLASPMFTNRWRWNANRSLAILRFSGGRRVPMPIQRMRAEDLLGAVFPEQVQCQDNRSGPVTPPDHPLVSETINNCLYEAMDLPGLTEIVGRIERGELRTVAVETPVPSAMSHEILNANPYAFLDDAPLEERRARAVALRRTNPDLARGVGALDASAIDEVRAQAWPDVRDADELHDALLTVGIMPTSDVPDAWQPYAKELLDAGRATVATWKAEDGWDHEDYVAAERIDLVRTVLPDVRFAPELIVPLVASGNTALLGQDEAIRSIVHGWIQVTGPIAVAALARRIGLRPSDVEIALAALEGTGIVLRGRFTPGEETEEWCERGLLSRIHRMTIGRLRKEIEAVTPADFMRFLLRWQHVQRGTQLHGRDGVTQIIGQLQGLELPAPAWEEHVLPSRIRLYDPADLEYLSLSGMVTWGRLTANGVDNSNEQNGKRRRRQAPGRNSPIAFVMREDLPSFLARDRTLEDAMRGLSSAAREVLQYLEQRGASFMADIVKSIRRMPSEVEDALWELVAHGLVSGDGVAGLRQLMHGSARERGRRRMRMMALRSGAGLGAARPHARSLPVGRWALWQPPAEVEGEERDAAAARQLLRRYGVVFRDILARERIAPAWRNLLEIYRRWEAQGEIRGGRFVSGFVGEQFALPEAVETLRAVRRIPEETEPVVVAAADPLNLVGIILPGMKVSPFSGMAVAYKNGVAVDVAPMGVLLSRLQRTIVNR
;
A
#
# COMPACT_ATOMS: atom_id res chain seq x y z
N GLU A 1 -19.04 -20.29 -22.06
CA GLU A 1 -20.02 -19.39 -21.42
C GLU A 1 -20.05 -18.03 -22.07
N SER A 2 -18.94 -17.61 -22.66
CA SER A 2 -18.90 -16.38 -23.42
C SER A 2 -19.75 -16.44 -24.70
N MET A 3 -20.59 -15.44 -24.92
CA MET A 3 -21.42 -15.25 -26.11
C MET A 3 -20.86 -14.14 -27.00
N ALA A 4 -21.39 -14.01 -28.22
CA ALA A 4 -21.12 -12.85 -29.05
C ALA A 4 -21.67 -11.59 -28.35
N GLY A 5 -20.81 -10.59 -28.17
CA GLY A 5 -21.09 -9.38 -27.37
C GLY A 5 -20.23 -9.28 -26.12
N ASP A 6 -19.74 -10.39 -25.57
CA ASP A 6 -19.02 -10.40 -24.30
C ASP A 6 -17.60 -9.82 -24.45
N ILE A 7 -17.12 -9.10 -23.43
CA ILE A 7 -15.85 -8.38 -23.43
C ILE A 7 -14.88 -9.05 -22.44
N PHE A 8 -13.64 -9.30 -22.85
CA PHE A 8 -12.61 -9.93 -22.04
C PHE A 8 -11.26 -9.24 -22.11
N LEU A 9 -10.42 -9.46 -21.11
CA LEU A 9 -9.07 -8.91 -21.08
C LEU A 9 -8.06 -9.95 -21.56
N LEU A 10 -7.19 -9.54 -22.48
CA LEU A 10 -5.98 -10.27 -22.84
C LEU A 10 -4.80 -9.32 -22.69
N GLY A 11 -4.01 -9.51 -21.62
CA GLY A 11 -3.10 -8.48 -21.13
C GLY A 11 -3.90 -7.28 -20.59
N ASN A 12 -3.47 -6.06 -20.93
CA ASN A 12 -4.16 -4.82 -20.55
C ASN A 12 -5.19 -4.35 -21.59
N THR A 13 -5.47 -5.16 -22.61
CA THR A 13 -6.34 -4.78 -23.73
C THR A 13 -7.67 -5.51 -23.63
N SER A 14 -8.76 -4.76 -23.72
CA SER A 14 -10.14 -5.26 -23.74
C SER A 14 -10.54 -5.73 -25.15
N TRP A 15 -11.16 -6.91 -25.27
CA TRP A 15 -11.57 -7.56 -26.51
C TRP A 15 -13.03 -7.98 -26.46
N ARG A 16 -13.85 -7.57 -27.43
CA ARG A 16 -15.26 -7.99 -27.57
C ARG A 16 -15.37 -9.22 -28.47
N ILE A 17 -16.06 -10.24 -28.03
CA ILE A 17 -16.34 -11.46 -28.79
C ILE A 17 -17.34 -11.15 -29.89
N ARG A 18 -16.95 -11.41 -31.13
CA ARG A 18 -17.84 -11.36 -32.29
C ARG A 18 -18.50 -12.69 -32.58
N ARG A 19 -17.76 -13.79 -32.38
CA ARG A 19 -18.23 -15.14 -32.70
C ARG A 19 -17.45 -16.20 -31.93
N VAL A 20 -18.15 -17.21 -31.45
CA VAL A 20 -17.57 -18.40 -30.83
C VAL A 20 -17.72 -19.59 -31.77
N GLU A 21 -16.60 -20.23 -32.10
CA GLU A 21 -16.49 -21.46 -32.90
C GLU A 21 -15.84 -22.55 -32.04
N ALA A 22 -15.90 -23.82 -32.47
CA ALA A 22 -15.26 -24.91 -31.74
C ALA A 22 -13.73 -24.70 -31.67
N GLY A 23 -13.21 -24.40 -30.48
CA GLY A 23 -11.78 -24.16 -30.24
C GLY A 23 -11.23 -22.82 -30.78
N ARG A 24 -12.10 -21.91 -31.26
CA ARG A 24 -11.70 -20.59 -31.78
C ARG A 24 -12.70 -19.51 -31.36
N VAL A 25 -12.19 -18.38 -30.89
CA VAL A 25 -13.01 -17.20 -30.56
C VAL A 25 -12.55 -16.05 -31.43
N ARG A 26 -13.46 -15.45 -32.21
CA ARG A 26 -13.17 -14.26 -33.01
C ARG A 26 -13.54 -13.02 -32.21
N VAL A 27 -12.60 -12.09 -32.11
CA VAL A 27 -12.73 -10.88 -31.29
C VAL A 27 -12.39 -9.61 -32.05
N GLU A 28 -12.90 -8.49 -31.54
CA GLU A 28 -12.50 -7.14 -31.91
C GLU A 28 -12.04 -6.35 -30.68
N ASN A 29 -11.31 -5.25 -30.86
CA ASN A 29 -10.91 -4.41 -29.73
C ASN A 29 -12.14 -3.70 -29.11
N ALA A 30 -12.27 -3.74 -27.79
CA ALA A 30 -13.37 -3.12 -27.05
C ALA A 30 -13.03 -1.69 -26.52
N HIS A 31 -11.90 -1.12 -26.93
CA HIS A 31 -11.49 0.27 -26.66
C HIS A 31 -11.54 0.70 -25.18
N GLY A 32 -11.15 -0.21 -24.27
CA GLY A 32 -11.13 0.06 -22.83
C GLY A 32 -12.49 -0.10 -22.15
N GLN A 33 -13.51 -0.62 -22.84
CA GLN A 33 -14.76 -1.00 -22.18
C GLN A 33 -14.52 -2.10 -21.15
N PRO A 34 -15.23 -2.06 -20.00
CA PRO A 34 -15.08 -3.06 -18.94
C PRO A 34 -15.45 -4.47 -19.45
N PRO A 35 -14.77 -5.52 -18.97
CA PRO A 35 -15.07 -6.89 -19.36
C PRO A 35 -16.49 -7.28 -18.92
N THR A 36 -17.18 -8.04 -19.77
CA THR A 36 -18.54 -8.56 -19.53
C THR A 36 -18.61 -10.09 -19.54
N ILE A 37 -17.49 -10.83 -19.64
CA ILE A 37 -17.53 -12.30 -19.54
C ILE A 37 -18.10 -12.70 -18.15
N PRO A 38 -19.06 -13.62 -18.08
CA PRO A 38 -19.37 -14.33 -16.84
C PRO A 38 -18.14 -15.05 -16.25
N PHE A 39 -18.09 -15.12 -14.93
CA PHE A 39 -17.01 -15.73 -14.15
C PHE A 39 -16.62 -17.14 -14.63
N TRP A 40 -15.33 -17.35 -14.87
CA TRP A 40 -14.76 -18.70 -14.94
C TRP A 40 -14.54 -19.21 -13.51
N LEU A 41 -15.50 -19.97 -12.97
CA LEU A 41 -15.29 -20.78 -11.76
C LEU A 41 -14.40 -21.98 -12.15
N GLY A 42 -13.09 -21.76 -12.23
CA GLY A 42 -12.12 -22.84 -12.33
C GLY A 42 -11.86 -23.42 -10.94
N GLU A 43 -12.11 -24.71 -10.75
CA GLU A 43 -11.73 -25.40 -9.51
C GLU A 43 -10.23 -25.72 -9.57
N ALA A 44 -9.40 -24.87 -8.96
CA ALA A 44 -7.97 -25.15 -8.81
C ALA A 44 -7.76 -26.27 -7.78
N PRO A 45 -6.76 -27.15 -7.96
CA PRO A 45 -6.40 -28.11 -6.93
C PRO A 45 -5.97 -27.37 -5.67
N ALA A 46 -6.50 -27.78 -4.53
CA ALA A 46 -6.09 -27.26 -3.23
C ALA A 46 -4.76 -27.86 -2.78
N ARG A 47 -4.09 -27.18 -1.85
CA ARG A 47 -2.88 -27.69 -1.20
C ARG A 47 -3.16 -29.03 -0.49
N THR A 48 -2.24 -29.99 -0.63
CA THR A 48 -2.34 -31.28 0.08
C THR A 48 -2.05 -31.12 1.58
N ALA A 49 -2.34 -32.14 2.36
CA ALA A 49 -2.03 -32.15 3.80
C ALA A 49 -0.52 -32.00 4.03
N GLU A 50 0.31 -32.75 3.30
CA GLU A 50 1.77 -32.75 3.45
C GLU A 50 2.37 -31.39 3.11
N LEU A 51 1.89 -30.74 2.04
CA LEU A 51 2.36 -29.41 1.67
C LEU A 51 1.88 -28.35 2.66
N SER A 52 0.69 -28.51 3.24
CA SER A 52 0.19 -27.62 4.30
C SER A 52 1.04 -27.74 5.57
N THR A 53 1.44 -28.96 5.95
CA THR A 53 2.36 -29.19 7.07
C THR A 53 3.72 -28.57 6.80
N ALA A 54 4.30 -28.76 5.61
CA ALA A 54 5.58 -28.16 5.26
C ALA A 54 5.56 -26.62 5.29
N VAL A 55 4.47 -25.99 4.82
CA VAL A 55 4.29 -24.53 4.92
C VAL A 55 4.16 -24.07 6.37
N SER A 56 3.42 -24.82 7.18
CA SER A 56 3.26 -24.54 8.61
C SER A 56 4.59 -24.64 9.37
N ASP A 57 5.39 -25.68 9.11
CA ASP A 57 6.69 -25.87 9.74
C ASP A 57 7.68 -24.76 9.35
N LEU A 58 7.63 -24.34 8.08
CA LEU A 58 8.41 -23.19 7.62
C LEU A 58 8.00 -21.91 8.36
N ARG A 59 6.70 -21.64 8.51
CA ARG A 59 6.20 -20.48 9.26
C ARG A 59 6.66 -20.49 10.71
N ARG A 60 6.59 -21.65 11.38
CA ARG A 60 7.06 -21.82 12.76
C ARG A 60 8.55 -21.52 12.87
N ARG A 61 9.37 -22.13 12.00
CA ARG A 61 10.81 -21.93 12.01
C ARG A 61 11.22 -20.47 11.77
N LEU A 62 10.53 -19.78 10.86
CA LEU A 62 10.73 -18.35 10.61
C LEU A 62 10.34 -17.51 11.83
N HIS A 63 9.27 -17.89 12.54
CA HIS A 63 8.82 -17.21 13.75
C HIS A 63 9.82 -17.36 14.90
N ASP A 64 10.29 -18.59 15.16
CA ASP A 64 11.28 -18.88 16.20
C ASP A 64 12.61 -18.16 15.92
N GLY A 65 12.96 -18.05 14.63
CA GLY A 65 14.14 -17.37 14.13
C GLY A 65 14.07 -15.84 14.14
N LEU A 66 12.95 -15.22 14.54
CA LEU A 66 12.83 -13.75 14.60
C LEU A 66 13.80 -13.09 15.60
N SER A 67 14.29 -13.85 16.57
CA SER A 67 15.30 -13.39 17.54
C SER A 67 16.71 -13.30 16.93
N ASP A 68 16.98 -14.08 15.88
CA ASP A 68 18.22 -14.05 15.08
C ASP A 68 17.88 -14.00 13.58
N PRO A 69 17.52 -12.80 13.06
CA PRO A 69 17.13 -12.66 11.67
C PRO A 69 18.23 -13.06 10.68
N GLU A 70 19.50 -12.73 10.95
CA GLU A 70 20.62 -13.05 10.06
C GLU A 70 20.89 -14.56 10.01
N GLY A 71 20.84 -15.26 11.16
CA GLY A 71 20.94 -16.72 11.18
C GLY A 71 19.80 -17.39 10.40
N THR A 72 18.59 -16.86 10.51
CA THR A 72 17.41 -17.35 9.76
C THR A 72 17.56 -17.13 8.26
N ILE A 73 18.04 -15.96 7.84
CA ILE A 73 18.33 -15.63 6.44
C ILE A 73 19.39 -16.58 5.87
N ALA A 74 20.50 -16.77 6.61
CA ALA A 74 21.56 -17.68 6.20
C ALA A 74 21.05 -19.13 6.04
N TRP A 75 20.19 -19.59 6.97
CA TRP A 75 19.57 -20.91 6.88
C TRP A 75 18.70 -21.08 5.63
N LEU A 76 17.84 -20.10 5.33
CA LEU A 76 16.97 -20.11 4.14
C LEU A 76 17.79 -20.14 2.84
N THR A 77 18.88 -19.38 2.77
CA THR A 77 19.76 -19.37 1.61
C THR A 77 20.49 -20.70 1.45
N ALA A 78 21.02 -21.26 2.53
CA ALA A 78 21.79 -22.51 2.48
C ALA A 78 20.91 -23.75 2.23
N HIS A 79 19.73 -23.84 2.86
CA HIS A 79 18.93 -25.07 2.87
C HIS A 79 17.71 -25.02 1.94
N CYS A 80 17.15 -23.85 1.69
CA CYS A 80 15.98 -23.70 0.81
C CYS A 80 16.36 -23.14 -0.57
N GLY A 81 17.63 -22.77 -0.80
CA GLY A 81 18.09 -22.15 -2.05
C GLY A 81 17.48 -20.77 -2.30
N ALA A 82 16.92 -20.14 -1.27
CA ALA A 82 16.34 -18.81 -1.38
C ALA A 82 17.44 -17.77 -1.62
N SER A 83 17.22 -16.85 -2.55
CA SER A 83 18.07 -15.65 -2.62
C SER A 83 18.02 -14.91 -1.28
N ARG A 84 19.13 -14.27 -0.87
CA ARG A 84 19.18 -13.46 0.36
C ARG A 84 18.01 -12.47 0.44
N ALA A 85 17.72 -11.82 -0.68
CA ALA A 85 16.57 -10.92 -0.81
C ALA A 85 15.22 -11.63 -0.54
N GLY A 86 15.01 -12.83 -1.08
CA GLY A 86 13.80 -13.61 -0.81
C GLY A 86 13.70 -14.01 0.66
N ALA A 87 14.80 -14.45 1.26
CA ALA A 87 14.89 -14.88 2.65
C ALA A 87 14.57 -13.73 3.64
N GLU A 88 15.15 -12.56 3.41
CA GLU A 88 14.87 -11.35 4.18
C GLU A 88 13.39 -10.93 4.05
N GLN A 89 12.79 -11.02 2.86
CA GLN A 89 11.38 -10.69 2.65
C GLN A 89 10.44 -11.66 3.39
N MET A 90 10.75 -12.96 3.37
CA MET A 90 9.99 -13.98 4.11
C MET A 90 10.06 -13.72 5.62
N THR A 91 11.25 -13.42 6.13
CA THR A 91 11.47 -13.10 7.55
C THR A 91 10.72 -11.82 7.95
N ALA A 92 10.78 -10.78 7.12
CA ALA A 92 10.05 -9.54 7.34
C ALA A 92 8.52 -9.74 7.34
N TYR A 93 7.99 -10.58 6.45
CA TYR A 93 6.56 -10.89 6.37
C TYR A 93 6.05 -11.60 7.62
N VAL A 94 6.81 -12.58 8.14
CA VAL A 94 6.49 -13.29 9.38
C VAL A 94 6.58 -12.35 10.59
N ARG A 95 7.58 -11.47 10.62
CA ARG A 95 7.70 -10.45 11.66
C ARG A 95 6.53 -9.46 11.68
N GLU A 96 6.12 -8.96 10.51
CA GLU A 96 4.96 -8.06 10.35
C GLU A 96 3.67 -8.74 10.83
N THR A 97 3.49 -10.01 10.49
CA THR A 97 2.35 -10.81 10.95
C THR A 97 2.35 -10.97 12.47
N ALA A 98 3.49 -11.37 13.06
CA ALA A 98 3.62 -11.57 14.50
C ALA A 98 3.42 -10.26 15.28
N ALA A 99 3.81 -9.12 14.71
CA ALA A 99 3.62 -7.82 15.34
C ALA A 99 2.13 -7.41 15.43
N VAL A 100 1.31 -7.78 14.44
CA VAL A 100 -0.13 -7.45 14.41
C VAL A 100 -0.96 -8.49 15.16
N LEU A 101 -0.74 -9.78 14.92
CA LEU A 101 -1.54 -10.87 15.49
C LEU A 101 -1.02 -11.38 16.83
N GLY A 102 0.12 -10.86 17.31
CA GLY A 102 0.84 -11.39 18.47
C GLY A 102 1.47 -12.78 18.26
N CYS A 103 1.23 -13.41 17.10
CA CYS A 103 1.66 -14.75 16.77
C CYS A 103 1.63 -15.01 15.25
N VAL A 104 2.02 -16.22 14.83
CA VAL A 104 1.99 -16.63 13.43
C VAL A 104 1.09 -17.85 13.26
N PRO A 105 0.07 -17.79 12.38
CA PRO A 105 -0.81 -18.92 12.11
C PRO A 105 -0.07 -20.15 11.57
N THR A 106 -0.26 -21.29 12.22
CA THR A 106 0.32 -22.62 11.91
C THR A 106 -0.75 -23.70 12.09
N GLN A 107 -0.44 -24.96 11.78
CA GLN A 107 -1.36 -26.09 11.96
C GLN A 107 -1.63 -26.46 13.43
N ASP A 108 -0.86 -25.91 14.38
CA ASP A 108 -1.10 -26.08 15.83
C ASP A 108 -1.62 -24.81 16.51
N GLN A 109 -1.63 -23.70 15.77
CA GLN A 109 -2.07 -22.41 16.28
C GLN A 109 -2.83 -21.63 15.20
N ILE A 110 -4.14 -21.47 15.40
CA ILE A 110 -5.04 -20.78 14.47
C ILE A 110 -5.51 -19.46 15.05
N VAL A 111 -5.80 -18.50 14.17
CA VAL A 111 -6.13 -17.11 14.56
C VAL A 111 -7.44 -16.67 13.92
N ALA A 112 -8.34 -16.09 14.71
CA ALA A 112 -9.53 -15.40 14.28
C ALA A 112 -9.23 -13.91 14.38
N GLU A 113 -9.16 -13.24 13.24
CA GLU A 113 -8.89 -11.81 13.13
C GLU A 113 -10.18 -11.09 12.73
N ARG A 114 -10.58 -10.05 13.48
CA ARG A 114 -11.74 -9.22 13.15
C ARG A 114 -11.34 -7.75 13.01
N PHE A 115 -11.77 -7.10 11.94
CA PHE A 115 -11.53 -5.67 11.69
C PHE A 115 -12.70 -5.02 10.95
N PHE A 116 -12.83 -3.70 11.06
CA PHE A 116 -13.88 -2.93 10.37
C PHE A 116 -13.56 -2.74 8.88
N ASP A 117 -14.60 -2.74 8.05
CA ASP A 117 -14.52 -2.32 6.65
C ASP A 117 -14.96 -0.85 6.47
N GLU A 118 -14.77 -0.32 5.26
CA GLU A 118 -15.12 1.07 4.96
C GLU A 118 -16.63 1.33 4.93
N SER A 119 -17.45 0.29 4.84
CA SER A 119 -18.91 0.40 4.83
C SER A 119 -19.52 0.49 6.23
N GLY A 120 -18.71 0.30 7.28
CA GLY A 120 -19.16 0.24 8.68
C GLY A 120 -19.50 -1.18 9.15
N GLY A 121 -19.39 -2.17 8.27
CA GLY A 121 -19.43 -3.59 8.60
C GLY A 121 -18.08 -4.10 9.11
N MET A 122 -17.97 -5.41 9.31
CA MET A 122 -16.73 -6.05 9.75
C MET A 122 -16.34 -7.20 8.83
N GLN A 123 -15.07 -7.53 8.82
CA GLN A 123 -14.55 -8.74 8.20
C GLN A 123 -14.00 -9.64 9.30
N LEU A 124 -14.40 -10.91 9.28
CA LEU A 124 -13.84 -11.97 10.11
C LEU A 124 -12.96 -12.86 9.23
N VAL A 125 -11.66 -12.89 9.49
CA VAL A 125 -10.70 -13.76 8.82
C VAL A 125 -10.24 -14.85 9.80
N LEU A 126 -10.46 -16.11 9.43
CA LEU A 126 -9.89 -17.26 10.13
C LEU A 126 -8.62 -17.69 9.40
N HIS A 127 -7.48 -17.53 10.04
CA HIS A 127 -6.18 -18.00 9.55
C HIS A 127 -6.01 -19.48 9.90
N THR A 128 -6.30 -20.34 8.93
CA THR A 128 -6.37 -21.80 9.08
C THR A 128 -5.56 -22.48 7.97
N PRO A 129 -4.24 -22.70 8.16
CA PRO A 129 -3.35 -23.24 7.12
C PRO A 129 -3.49 -24.77 6.94
N PHE A 130 -4.72 -25.27 6.84
CA PHE A 130 -5.03 -26.69 6.62
C PHE A 130 -5.28 -27.04 5.15
N GLY A 131 -5.39 -26.05 4.26
CA GLY A 131 -5.63 -26.24 2.84
C GLY A 131 -7.08 -25.97 2.43
N GLY A 132 -7.26 -25.67 1.14
CA GLY A 132 -8.49 -25.08 0.61
C GLY A 132 -9.71 -26.00 0.66
N ARG A 133 -9.51 -27.33 0.65
CA ARG A 133 -10.62 -28.30 0.75
C ARG A 133 -11.27 -28.30 2.12
N ILE A 134 -10.45 -28.28 3.18
CA ILE A 134 -10.92 -28.19 4.57
C ILE A 134 -11.52 -26.81 4.81
N ASN A 135 -10.83 -25.74 4.40
CA ASN A 135 -11.31 -24.37 4.60
C ASN A 135 -12.62 -24.08 3.85
N ARG A 136 -12.81 -24.64 2.65
CA ARG A 136 -14.07 -24.56 1.89
C ARG A 136 -15.21 -25.23 2.64
N ALA A 137 -14.96 -26.43 3.18
CA ALA A 137 -15.94 -27.16 3.99
C ALA A 137 -16.32 -26.35 5.24
N TRP A 138 -15.31 -25.84 5.95
CA TRP A 138 -15.52 -25.06 7.14
C TRP A 138 -16.28 -23.75 6.86
N GLY A 139 -15.88 -23.00 5.83
CA GLY A 139 -16.53 -21.75 5.45
C GLY A 139 -17.99 -21.93 5.05
N LEU A 140 -18.33 -23.00 4.32
CA LEU A 140 -19.72 -23.33 3.98
C LEU A 140 -20.54 -23.73 5.22
N ALA A 141 -19.97 -24.54 6.12
CA ALA A 141 -20.61 -24.91 7.37
C ALA A 141 -20.89 -23.67 8.25
N MET A 142 -19.91 -22.79 8.39
CA MET A 142 -20.07 -21.53 9.12
C MET A 142 -21.15 -20.66 8.50
N ARG A 143 -21.13 -20.47 7.17
CA ARG A 143 -22.16 -19.66 6.50
C ARG A 143 -23.56 -20.19 6.78
N LYS A 144 -23.76 -21.51 6.77
CA LYS A 144 -25.06 -22.10 7.09
C LYS A 144 -25.46 -21.85 8.55
N ARG A 145 -24.53 -22.00 9.50
CA ARG A 145 -24.80 -21.74 10.93
C ARG A 145 -25.11 -20.27 11.20
N PHE A 146 -24.44 -19.35 10.53
CA PHE A 146 -24.76 -17.92 10.60
C PHE A 146 -26.15 -17.62 10.03
N CYS A 147 -26.49 -18.19 8.87
CA CYS A 147 -27.82 -18.04 8.29
C CYS A 147 -28.93 -18.54 9.23
N VAL A 148 -28.73 -19.67 9.93
CA VAL A 148 -29.72 -20.18 10.91
C VAL A 148 -29.84 -19.29 12.15
N ASN A 149 -28.72 -18.73 12.63
CA ASN A 149 -28.71 -17.94 13.86
C ASN A 149 -29.17 -16.48 13.64
N PHE A 150 -28.91 -15.90 12.47
CA PHE A 150 -29.08 -14.46 12.20
C PHE A 150 -30.02 -14.16 11.02
N ASP A 151 -30.63 -15.17 10.41
CA ASP A 151 -31.55 -15.07 9.26
C ASP A 151 -30.99 -14.25 8.09
N PHE A 152 -29.68 -14.37 7.85
CA PHE A 152 -28.96 -13.60 6.83
C PHE A 152 -27.87 -14.42 6.15
N GLU A 153 -27.77 -14.32 4.82
CA GLU A 153 -26.70 -14.97 4.06
C GLU A 153 -25.44 -14.09 4.00
N LEU A 154 -24.33 -14.62 4.51
CA LEU A 154 -23.04 -13.92 4.52
C LEU A 154 -22.24 -14.16 3.24
N GLN A 155 -21.57 -13.12 2.74
CA GLN A 155 -20.52 -13.28 1.73
C GLN A 155 -19.32 -14.00 2.36
N ALA A 156 -18.78 -15.00 1.66
CA ALA A 156 -17.69 -15.81 2.19
C ALA A 156 -16.68 -16.23 1.11
N ALA A 157 -15.41 -16.32 1.48
CA ALA A 157 -14.37 -16.91 0.64
C ALA A 157 -13.47 -17.85 1.46
N ALA A 158 -12.88 -18.84 0.80
CA ALA A 158 -11.92 -19.76 1.40
C ALA A 158 -10.72 -19.98 0.46
N THR A 159 -9.52 -19.93 1.05
CA THR A 159 -8.23 -20.18 0.39
C THR A 159 -7.51 -21.32 1.10
N ASP A 160 -6.29 -21.66 0.67
CA ASP A 160 -5.48 -22.67 1.37
C ASP A 160 -5.06 -22.24 2.80
N ASP A 161 -5.04 -20.94 3.06
CA ASP A 161 -4.52 -20.37 4.29
C ASP A 161 -5.59 -19.77 5.21
N GLY A 162 -6.84 -19.67 4.77
CA GLY A 162 -7.90 -19.19 5.64
C GLY A 162 -9.28 -19.08 5.02
N ILE A 163 -10.19 -18.51 5.82
CA ILE A 163 -11.60 -18.27 5.51
C ILE A 163 -11.89 -16.79 5.81
N VAL A 164 -12.66 -16.12 4.97
CA VAL A 164 -13.17 -14.76 5.25
C VAL A 164 -14.69 -14.77 5.23
N LEU A 165 -15.29 -14.13 6.22
CA LEU A 165 -16.73 -13.89 6.36
C LEU A 165 -16.95 -12.38 6.47
N SER A 166 -17.74 -11.81 5.56
CA SER A 166 -18.13 -10.40 5.65
C SER A 166 -19.37 -10.25 6.52
N LEU A 167 -19.21 -9.64 7.68
CA LEU A 167 -20.26 -9.43 8.67
C LEU A 167 -20.97 -8.09 8.44
N GLY A 168 -22.30 -8.14 8.36
CA GLY A 168 -23.16 -6.96 8.42
C GLY A 168 -23.19 -6.33 9.82
N GLU A 169 -23.75 -5.13 9.92
CA GLU A 169 -23.82 -4.32 11.14
C GLU A 169 -24.55 -5.01 12.31
N GLN A 170 -25.51 -5.88 12.01
CA GLN A 170 -26.34 -6.59 12.97
C GLN A 170 -25.67 -7.82 13.60
N HIS A 171 -24.48 -8.22 13.14
CA HIS A 171 -23.80 -9.43 13.63
C HIS A 171 -22.77 -9.06 14.69
N SER A 172 -23.13 -9.24 15.97
CA SER A 172 -22.21 -9.16 17.11
C SER A 172 -22.14 -10.48 17.85
N PHE A 173 -20.94 -10.87 18.23
CA PHE A 173 -20.65 -12.06 19.04
C PHE A 173 -19.20 -11.98 19.55
N PRO A 174 -18.86 -12.69 20.64
CA PRO A 174 -17.48 -12.80 21.09
C PRO A 174 -16.61 -13.47 20.03
N LEU A 175 -15.46 -12.89 19.69
CA LEU A 175 -14.64 -13.38 18.60
C LEU A 175 -14.19 -14.84 18.80
N GLU A 176 -13.96 -15.26 20.05
CA GLU A 176 -13.61 -16.64 20.42
C GLU A 176 -14.74 -17.63 20.11
N ALA A 177 -16.00 -17.19 20.12
CA ALA A 177 -17.14 -18.03 19.79
C ALA A 177 -17.10 -18.51 18.33
N ALA A 178 -16.33 -17.84 17.45
CA ALA A 178 -16.11 -18.25 16.06
C ALA A 178 -15.67 -19.72 15.94
N TRP A 179 -14.86 -20.19 16.89
CA TRP A 179 -14.33 -21.56 16.92
C TRP A 179 -15.36 -22.63 17.30
N SER A 180 -16.48 -22.22 17.90
CA SER A 180 -17.52 -23.09 18.42
C SER A 180 -18.78 -23.18 17.54
N PHE A 181 -18.85 -22.41 16.45
CA PHE A 181 -20.04 -22.38 15.59
C PHE A 181 -20.26 -23.67 14.82
N VAL A 182 -19.18 -24.37 14.46
CA VAL A 182 -19.24 -25.68 13.79
C VAL A 182 -18.82 -26.73 14.81
N ARG A 183 -19.59 -27.83 14.87
CA ARG A 183 -19.35 -28.95 15.79
C ARG A 183 -19.11 -30.23 14.98
N PRO A 184 -18.27 -31.18 15.43
CA PRO A 184 -17.94 -32.38 14.63
C PRO A 184 -19.19 -33.21 14.27
N HIS A 185 -20.14 -33.32 15.19
CA HIS A 185 -21.36 -34.09 14.99
C HIS A 185 -22.42 -33.39 14.13
N THR A 186 -22.38 -32.06 13.98
CA THR A 186 -23.31 -31.30 13.12
C THR A 186 -22.71 -30.94 11.77
N ALA A 187 -21.37 -30.98 11.62
CA ALA A 187 -20.66 -30.54 10.43
C ALA A 187 -21.17 -31.22 9.14
N GLY A 188 -21.41 -32.54 9.17
CA GLY A 188 -21.93 -33.28 8.01
C GLY A 188 -23.32 -32.81 7.57
N PRO A 189 -24.35 -32.88 8.44
CA PRO A 189 -25.69 -32.37 8.13
C PRO A 189 -25.72 -30.90 7.71
N ASP A 190 -24.98 -30.02 8.40
CA ASP A 190 -24.89 -28.59 8.08
C ASP A 190 -24.29 -28.39 6.68
N LEU A 191 -23.22 -29.13 6.35
CA LEU A 191 -22.58 -29.09 5.04
C LEU A 191 -23.47 -29.59 3.91
N ILE A 192 -24.26 -30.63 4.15
CA ILE A 192 -25.24 -31.10 3.16
C ILE A 192 -26.22 -29.99 2.83
N GLN A 193 -26.73 -29.27 3.83
CA GLN A 193 -27.62 -28.14 3.56
C GLN A 193 -26.89 -26.98 2.86
N ALA A 194 -25.67 -26.67 3.28
CA ALA A 194 -24.87 -25.58 2.70
C ALA A 194 -24.48 -25.85 1.24
N LEU A 195 -24.09 -27.09 0.92
CA LEU A 195 -23.65 -27.46 -0.42
C LEU A 195 -24.82 -27.49 -1.41
N LEU A 196 -26.03 -27.84 -0.97
CA LEU A 196 -27.22 -27.82 -1.83
C LEU A 196 -27.53 -26.40 -2.32
N ALA A 197 -27.31 -25.39 -1.49
CA ALA A 197 -27.42 -23.99 -1.90
C ALA A 197 -26.18 -23.48 -2.68
N SER A 198 -25.10 -24.26 -2.77
CA SER A 198 -23.85 -23.85 -3.41
C SER A 198 -23.85 -24.12 -4.92
N PRO A 199 -23.26 -23.21 -5.73
CA PRO A 199 -23.07 -23.42 -7.18
C PRO A 199 -22.27 -24.69 -7.52
N MET A 200 -21.43 -25.11 -6.58
CA MET A 200 -20.62 -26.32 -6.69
C MET A 200 -21.48 -27.57 -6.92
N PHE A 201 -22.64 -27.68 -6.25
CA PHE A 201 -23.53 -28.83 -6.40
C PHE A 201 -24.02 -28.97 -7.84
N THR A 202 -24.52 -27.88 -8.44
CA THR A 202 -25.01 -27.89 -9.84
C THR A 202 -23.91 -28.29 -10.82
N ASN A 203 -22.68 -27.84 -10.58
CA ASN A 203 -21.52 -28.20 -11.41
C ASN A 203 -21.15 -29.68 -11.28
N ARG A 204 -21.06 -30.21 -10.06
CA ARG A 204 -20.76 -31.63 -9.82
C ARG A 204 -21.91 -32.54 -10.26
N TRP A 205 -23.16 -32.11 -10.11
CA TRP A 205 -24.35 -32.82 -10.64
C TRP A 205 -24.24 -33.02 -12.15
N ARG A 206 -23.98 -31.94 -12.89
CA ARG A 206 -23.78 -31.99 -14.35
C ARG A 206 -22.64 -32.92 -14.74
N TRP A 207 -21.53 -32.89 -14.00
CA TRP A 207 -20.41 -33.78 -14.24
C TRP A 207 -20.81 -35.23 -14.04
N ASN A 208 -21.44 -35.56 -12.91
CA ASN A 208 -21.86 -36.92 -12.57
C ASN A 208 -22.93 -37.46 -13.51
N ALA A 209 -23.94 -36.66 -13.85
CA ALA A 209 -24.98 -37.02 -14.82
C ALA A 209 -24.42 -37.27 -16.22
N ASN A 210 -23.37 -36.53 -16.61
CA ASN A 210 -22.65 -36.83 -17.85
C ASN A 210 -21.78 -38.08 -17.71
N ARG A 211 -21.03 -38.23 -16.62
CA ARG A 211 -20.09 -39.34 -16.37
C ARG A 211 -20.81 -40.69 -16.29
N SER A 212 -22.01 -40.71 -15.72
CA SER A 212 -22.89 -41.88 -15.66
C SER A 212 -23.60 -42.21 -16.99
N LEU A 213 -23.42 -41.38 -18.02
CA LEU A 213 -24.11 -41.47 -19.31
C LEU A 213 -25.63 -41.32 -19.21
N ALA A 214 -26.15 -40.75 -18.11
CA ALA A 214 -27.57 -40.42 -17.97
C ALA A 214 -28.00 -39.31 -18.95
N ILE A 215 -27.06 -38.47 -19.39
CA ILE A 215 -27.29 -37.45 -20.41
C ILE A 215 -26.70 -37.89 -21.75
N LEU A 216 -27.54 -37.91 -22.79
CA LEU A 216 -27.12 -38.20 -24.16
C LEU A 216 -26.13 -37.14 -24.67
N ARG A 217 -24.88 -37.55 -24.88
CA ARG A 217 -23.82 -36.73 -25.49
C ARG A 217 -23.89 -36.68 -27.02
N PHE A 218 -24.58 -37.65 -27.62
CA PHE A 218 -24.81 -37.76 -29.06
C PHE A 218 -26.29 -38.05 -29.32
N SER A 219 -26.84 -37.43 -30.36
CA SER A 219 -28.23 -37.65 -30.81
C SER A 219 -28.25 -37.60 -32.34
N GLY A 220 -28.78 -38.65 -32.97
CA GLY A 220 -28.81 -38.76 -34.44
C GLY A 220 -27.43 -38.66 -35.09
N GLY A 221 -26.40 -39.27 -34.48
CA GLY A 221 -25.01 -39.25 -34.98
C GLY A 221 -24.26 -37.92 -34.80
N ARG A 222 -24.89 -36.88 -34.24
CA ARG A 222 -24.27 -35.58 -33.97
C ARG A 222 -24.03 -35.38 -32.48
N ARG A 223 -22.95 -34.69 -32.12
CA ARG A 223 -22.66 -34.30 -30.74
C ARG A 223 -23.70 -33.28 -30.27
N VAL A 224 -24.29 -33.51 -29.11
CA VAL A 224 -25.24 -32.57 -28.49
C VAL A 224 -24.47 -31.35 -27.97
N PRO A 225 -24.86 -30.11 -28.31
CA PRO A 225 -24.23 -28.91 -27.80
C PRO A 225 -24.26 -28.84 -26.26
N MET A 226 -23.20 -28.29 -25.65
CA MET A 226 -23.11 -28.16 -24.18
C MET A 226 -24.31 -27.45 -23.53
N PRO A 227 -24.86 -26.33 -24.08
CA PRO A 227 -26.05 -25.70 -23.49
C PRO A 227 -27.26 -26.63 -23.38
N ILE A 228 -27.44 -27.55 -24.35
CA ILE A 228 -28.54 -28.52 -24.32
C ILE A 228 -28.26 -29.63 -23.31
N GLN A 229 -27.01 -30.09 -23.20
CA GLN A 229 -26.63 -31.06 -22.15
C GLN A 229 -26.84 -30.48 -20.75
N ARG A 230 -26.63 -29.18 -20.60
CA ARG A 230 -26.85 -28.41 -19.37
C ARG A 230 -28.34 -28.37 -18.98
N MET A 231 -29.20 -27.96 -19.92
CA MET A 231 -30.67 -27.98 -19.72
C MET A 231 -31.15 -29.38 -19.35
N ARG A 232 -30.70 -30.41 -20.07
CA ARG A 232 -31.07 -31.81 -19.77
C ARG A 232 -30.59 -32.28 -18.40
N ALA A 233 -29.45 -31.78 -17.91
CA ALA A 233 -28.98 -32.07 -16.56
C ALA A 233 -29.90 -31.45 -15.50
N GLU A 234 -30.37 -30.23 -15.75
CA GLU A 234 -31.30 -29.51 -14.87
C GLU A 234 -32.68 -30.19 -14.87
N ASP A 235 -33.19 -30.58 -16.04
CA ASP A 235 -34.43 -31.36 -16.17
C ASP A 235 -34.34 -32.69 -15.39
N LEU A 236 -33.20 -33.39 -15.51
CA LEU A 236 -32.94 -34.62 -14.76
C LEU A 236 -32.88 -34.35 -13.24
N LEU A 237 -32.30 -33.22 -12.82
CA LEU A 237 -32.28 -32.82 -11.41
C LEU A 237 -33.69 -32.59 -10.89
N GLY A 238 -34.53 -31.87 -11.63
CA GLY A 238 -35.91 -31.62 -11.25
C GLY A 238 -36.76 -32.90 -11.19
N ALA A 239 -36.48 -33.89 -12.04
CA ALA A 239 -37.17 -35.17 -12.04
C ALA A 239 -36.75 -36.08 -10.87
N VAL A 240 -35.46 -36.11 -10.53
CA VAL A 240 -34.89 -37.02 -9.52
C VAL A 240 -34.89 -36.42 -8.13
N PHE A 241 -34.66 -35.12 -8.03
CA PHE A 241 -34.55 -34.37 -6.78
C PHE A 241 -35.38 -33.08 -6.88
N PRO A 242 -36.72 -33.19 -6.97
CA PRO A 242 -37.61 -32.04 -7.19
C PRO A 242 -37.47 -30.98 -6.09
N GLU A 243 -37.23 -31.40 -4.84
CA GLU A 243 -36.98 -30.48 -3.74
C GLU A 243 -35.81 -29.54 -4.01
N GLN A 244 -34.77 -29.97 -4.71
CA GLN A 244 -33.63 -29.10 -4.99
C GLN A 244 -33.94 -27.93 -5.94
N VAL A 245 -35.03 -28.02 -6.71
CA VAL A 245 -35.40 -27.02 -7.73
C VAL A 245 -36.66 -26.23 -7.33
N GLN A 246 -37.29 -26.58 -6.22
CA GLN A 246 -38.48 -25.86 -5.71
C GLN A 246 -38.14 -24.43 -5.29
N CYS A 247 -39.14 -23.54 -5.40
CA CYS A 247 -39.04 -22.16 -4.93
C CYS A 247 -38.75 -22.12 -3.43
N GLN A 248 -37.74 -21.34 -3.04
CA GLN A 248 -37.32 -21.19 -1.64
C GLN A 248 -38.43 -20.59 -0.77
N ASP A 249 -39.24 -19.67 -1.30
CA ASP A 249 -40.34 -18.99 -0.58
C ASP A 249 -41.45 -19.95 -0.10
N ASN A 250 -41.58 -21.11 -0.74
CA ASN A 250 -42.64 -22.08 -0.43
C ASN A 250 -42.18 -23.22 0.49
N ARG A 251 -40.94 -23.16 1.00
CA ARG A 251 -40.35 -24.24 1.82
C ARG A 251 -40.19 -23.82 3.27
N SER A 252 -40.64 -24.70 4.16
CA SER A 252 -40.30 -24.67 5.59
C SER A 252 -39.47 -25.91 5.96
N GLY A 253 -38.21 -25.72 6.36
CA GLY A 253 -37.35 -26.79 6.90
C GLY A 253 -36.19 -27.24 5.99
N PRO A 254 -35.34 -28.18 6.47
CA PRO A 254 -34.16 -28.67 5.75
C PRO A 254 -34.55 -29.56 4.56
N VAL A 255 -33.73 -29.53 3.51
CA VAL A 255 -33.90 -30.37 2.31
C VAL A 255 -33.44 -31.78 2.60
N THR A 256 -34.26 -32.79 2.31
CA THR A 256 -33.89 -34.19 2.49
C THR A 256 -33.45 -34.79 1.16
N PRO A 257 -32.17 -35.14 0.98
CA PRO A 257 -31.73 -35.78 -0.26
C PRO A 257 -32.46 -37.10 -0.49
N PRO A 258 -33.04 -37.33 -1.69
CA PRO A 258 -33.67 -38.60 -2.02
C PRO A 258 -32.63 -39.72 -2.13
N ASP A 259 -33.06 -40.95 -1.85
CA ASP A 259 -32.25 -42.15 -2.08
C ASP A 259 -32.14 -42.44 -3.59
N HIS A 260 -31.18 -41.77 -4.25
CA HIS A 260 -30.92 -41.93 -5.67
C HIS A 260 -29.41 -41.94 -5.94
N PRO A 261 -28.86 -42.91 -6.70
CA PRO A 261 -27.41 -43.05 -6.90
C PRO A 261 -26.71 -41.79 -7.41
N LEU A 262 -27.32 -41.05 -8.36
CA LEU A 262 -26.73 -39.80 -8.86
C LEU A 262 -26.72 -38.69 -7.81
N VAL A 263 -27.71 -38.65 -6.92
CA VAL A 263 -27.78 -37.64 -5.86
C VAL A 263 -26.74 -37.97 -4.81
N SER A 264 -26.70 -39.22 -4.33
CA SER A 264 -25.71 -39.70 -3.37
C SER A 264 -24.28 -39.52 -3.88
N GLU A 265 -24.00 -39.88 -5.13
CA GLU A 265 -22.68 -39.67 -5.74
C GLU A 265 -22.32 -38.19 -5.87
N THR A 266 -23.29 -37.33 -6.18
CA THR A 266 -23.04 -35.87 -6.25
C THR A 266 -22.75 -35.27 -4.89
N ILE A 267 -23.48 -35.66 -3.86
CA ILE A 267 -23.22 -35.25 -2.48
C ILE A 267 -21.85 -35.77 -2.03
N ASN A 268 -21.54 -37.06 -2.25
CA ASN A 268 -20.25 -37.65 -1.90
C ASN A 268 -19.09 -36.93 -2.61
N ASN A 269 -19.23 -36.66 -3.91
CA ASN A 269 -18.22 -35.94 -4.68
C ASN A 269 -18.03 -34.50 -4.17
N CYS A 270 -19.08 -33.84 -3.69
CA CYS A 270 -18.94 -32.53 -3.05
C CYS A 270 -18.24 -32.63 -1.69
N LEU A 271 -18.64 -33.57 -0.83
CA LEU A 271 -18.14 -33.69 0.55
C LEU A 271 -16.71 -34.23 0.64
N TYR A 272 -16.32 -35.14 -0.25
CA TYR A 272 -15.07 -35.91 -0.14
C TYR A 272 -14.08 -35.70 -1.28
N GLU A 273 -14.46 -35.04 -2.38
CA GLU A 273 -13.54 -34.72 -3.48
C GLU A 273 -13.33 -33.21 -3.63
N ALA A 274 -14.41 -32.44 -3.71
CA ALA A 274 -14.32 -30.98 -3.79
C ALA A 274 -14.00 -30.33 -2.43
N MET A 275 -14.39 -30.99 -1.34
CA MET A 275 -14.14 -30.64 0.05
C MET A 275 -13.49 -31.80 0.79
N ASP A 276 -13.24 -31.61 2.08
CA ASP A 276 -12.72 -32.66 2.97
C ASP A 276 -13.47 -32.64 4.30
N LEU A 277 -14.63 -33.30 4.33
CA LEU A 277 -15.45 -33.45 5.54
C LEU A 277 -14.72 -34.20 6.66
N PRO A 278 -14.03 -35.34 6.43
CA PRO A 278 -13.24 -36.00 7.48
C PRO A 278 -12.18 -35.09 8.07
N GLY A 279 -11.42 -34.37 7.23
CA GLY A 279 -10.42 -33.39 7.67
C GLY A 279 -11.03 -32.28 8.51
N LEU A 280 -12.16 -31.69 8.08
CA LEU A 280 -12.89 -30.70 8.88
C LEU A 280 -13.31 -31.25 10.24
N THR A 281 -13.89 -32.45 10.26
CA THR A 281 -14.39 -33.10 11.49
C THR A 281 -13.24 -33.32 12.48
N GLU A 282 -12.08 -33.75 11.99
CA GLU A 282 -10.89 -33.90 12.83
C GLU A 282 -10.41 -32.55 13.38
N ILE A 283 -10.26 -31.53 12.53
CA ILE A 283 -9.77 -30.20 12.98
C ILE A 283 -10.70 -29.59 14.02
N VAL A 284 -12.01 -29.59 13.80
CA VAL A 284 -12.98 -29.08 14.79
C VAL A 284 -12.94 -29.93 16.06
N GLY A 285 -12.78 -31.26 15.94
CA GLY A 285 -12.60 -32.14 17.09
C GLY A 285 -11.35 -31.81 17.91
N ARG A 286 -10.21 -31.49 17.26
CA ARG A 286 -8.98 -31.04 17.94
C ARG A 286 -9.18 -29.72 18.68
N ILE A 287 -9.97 -28.79 18.12
CA ILE A 287 -10.36 -27.54 18.80
C ILE A 287 -11.16 -27.85 20.07
N GLU A 288 -12.18 -28.72 19.98
CA GLU A 288 -13.01 -29.09 21.14
C GLU A 288 -12.22 -29.79 22.25
N ARG A 289 -11.20 -30.58 21.89
CA ARG A 289 -10.29 -31.25 22.84
C ARG A 289 -9.19 -30.33 23.39
N GLY A 290 -9.08 -29.10 22.92
CA GLY A 290 -8.03 -28.16 23.32
C GLY A 290 -6.63 -28.53 22.80
N GLU A 291 -6.53 -29.36 21.77
CA GLU A 291 -5.27 -29.78 21.13
C GLU A 291 -4.72 -28.72 20.17
N LEU A 292 -5.57 -27.78 19.73
CA LEU A 292 -5.21 -26.65 18.90
C LEU A 292 -5.26 -25.36 19.71
N ARG A 293 -4.19 -24.58 19.64
CA ARG A 293 -4.19 -23.23 20.23
C ARG A 293 -5.02 -22.31 19.36
N THR A 294 -6.05 -21.70 19.95
CA THR A 294 -6.88 -20.70 19.30
C THR A 294 -6.52 -19.31 19.82
N VAL A 295 -6.45 -18.33 18.92
CA VAL A 295 -6.23 -16.92 19.26
C VAL A 295 -7.30 -16.09 18.58
N ALA A 296 -7.89 -15.15 19.31
CA ALA A 296 -8.83 -14.16 18.80
C ALA A 296 -8.18 -12.78 18.92
N VAL A 297 -8.14 -12.02 17.82
CA VAL A 297 -7.52 -10.69 17.77
C VAL A 297 -8.43 -9.73 17.02
N GLU A 298 -8.71 -8.59 17.61
CA GLU A 298 -9.35 -7.47 16.92
C GLU A 298 -8.29 -6.49 16.46
N THR A 299 -8.31 -6.14 15.18
CA THR A 299 -7.32 -5.26 14.56
C THR A 299 -8.00 -4.05 13.92
N PRO A 300 -7.38 -2.85 13.96
CA PRO A 300 -7.94 -1.67 13.30
C PRO A 300 -7.70 -1.72 11.78
N VAL A 301 -6.73 -2.52 11.34
CA VAL A 301 -6.35 -2.75 9.95
C VAL A 301 -6.03 -4.23 9.74
N PRO A 302 -6.28 -4.79 8.55
CA PRO A 302 -6.00 -6.19 8.27
C PRO A 302 -4.51 -6.52 8.40
N SER A 303 -4.20 -7.68 8.97
CA SER A 303 -2.85 -8.23 9.04
C SER A 303 -2.28 -8.55 7.66
N ALA A 304 -0.95 -8.65 7.57
CA ALA A 304 -0.27 -8.97 6.32
C ALA A 304 -0.72 -10.30 5.69
N MET A 305 -1.09 -11.30 6.52
CA MET A 305 -1.63 -12.59 6.07
C MET A 305 -3.08 -12.50 5.58
N SER A 306 -3.87 -11.54 6.07
CA SER A 306 -5.24 -11.32 5.61
C SER A 306 -5.31 -10.75 4.18
N HIS A 307 -4.23 -10.16 3.68
CA HIS A 307 -4.21 -9.52 2.36
C HIS A 307 -4.51 -10.47 1.20
N GLU A 308 -4.07 -11.73 1.29
CA GLU A 308 -4.33 -12.71 0.22
C GLU A 308 -5.83 -13.00 0.10
N ILE A 309 -6.48 -13.29 1.23
CA ILE A 309 -7.89 -13.70 1.22
C ILE A 309 -8.84 -12.54 0.96
N LEU A 310 -8.47 -11.31 1.34
CA LEU A 310 -9.25 -10.11 0.98
C LEU A 310 -9.23 -9.82 -0.52
N ASN A 311 -8.12 -10.15 -1.20
CA ASN A 311 -8.01 -10.08 -2.66
C ASN A 311 -8.24 -11.43 -3.33
N ALA A 312 -8.96 -12.35 -2.67
CA ALA A 312 -9.07 -13.70 -3.17
C ALA A 312 -9.55 -13.72 -4.63
N ASN A 313 -8.98 -14.65 -5.38
CA ASN A 313 -9.39 -14.90 -6.75
C ASN A 313 -10.83 -15.42 -6.77
N PRO A 314 -11.56 -15.24 -7.88
CA PRO A 314 -12.98 -15.57 -7.96
C PRO A 314 -13.36 -17.01 -7.59
N TYR A 315 -12.47 -17.97 -7.82
CA TYR A 315 -12.69 -19.38 -7.48
C TYR A 315 -12.67 -19.68 -5.97
N ALA A 316 -12.23 -18.73 -5.14
CA ALA A 316 -12.19 -18.88 -3.69
C ALA A 316 -13.55 -18.55 -3.05
N PHE A 317 -14.43 -17.85 -3.75
CA PHE A 317 -15.74 -17.46 -3.21
C PHE A 317 -16.66 -18.68 -3.07
N LEU A 318 -17.42 -18.67 -1.98
CA LEU A 318 -18.33 -19.77 -1.65
C LEU A 318 -19.77 -19.49 -2.08
N ASP A 319 -20.06 -18.26 -2.49
CA ASP A 319 -21.37 -17.72 -2.87
C ASP A 319 -21.31 -17.03 -4.25
N ASP A 320 -22.47 -16.77 -4.84
CA ASP A 320 -22.63 -16.24 -6.20
C ASP A 320 -22.60 -14.70 -6.30
N ALA A 321 -22.24 -13.96 -5.25
CA ALA A 321 -22.26 -12.50 -5.30
C ALA A 321 -21.26 -11.94 -6.35
N PRO A 322 -21.67 -10.95 -7.17
CA PRO A 322 -20.80 -10.28 -8.13
C PRO A 322 -19.55 -9.70 -7.48
N LEU A 323 -18.43 -9.62 -8.23
CA LEU A 323 -17.17 -9.11 -7.68
C LEU A 323 -17.24 -7.65 -7.22
N GLU A 324 -17.98 -6.80 -7.94
CA GLU A 324 -18.09 -5.37 -7.61
C GLU A 324 -18.81 -5.14 -6.28
N GLU A 325 -19.67 -6.09 -5.87
CA GLU A 325 -20.49 -6.02 -4.66
C GLU A 325 -19.82 -6.69 -3.44
N ARG A 326 -18.57 -7.15 -3.59
CA ARG A 326 -17.83 -7.85 -2.53
C ARG A 326 -17.29 -6.87 -1.49
N ARG A 327 -17.78 -6.97 -0.26
CA ARG A 327 -17.31 -6.14 0.87
C ARG A 327 -15.84 -6.38 1.22
N ALA A 328 -15.38 -7.63 1.16
CA ALA A 328 -13.98 -7.98 1.41
C ALA A 328 -12.97 -7.23 0.50
N ARG A 329 -13.37 -6.88 -0.74
CA ARG A 329 -12.52 -6.13 -1.67
C ARG A 329 -12.55 -4.62 -1.48
N ALA A 330 -13.55 -4.11 -0.75
CA ALA A 330 -13.62 -2.70 -0.36
C ALA A 330 -12.68 -2.38 0.81
N VAL A 331 -12.05 -3.39 1.43
CA VAL A 331 -11.07 -3.19 2.50
C VAL A 331 -9.81 -2.55 1.94
N ALA A 332 -9.45 -1.38 2.46
CA ALA A 332 -8.21 -0.71 2.10
C ALA A 332 -7.00 -1.45 2.70
N LEU A 333 -6.16 -2.00 1.83
CA LEU A 333 -4.93 -2.71 2.20
C LEU A 333 -3.79 -1.71 2.30
N ARG A 334 -3.55 -1.16 3.50
CA ARG A 334 -2.33 -0.42 3.81
C ARG A 334 -1.45 -1.29 4.68
N ARG A 335 -0.17 -1.46 4.30
CA ARG A 335 0.84 -2.02 5.20
C ARG A 335 1.19 -0.96 6.23
N THR A 336 0.80 -1.17 7.48
CA THR A 336 1.26 -0.42 8.63
C THR A 336 2.64 -0.92 9.04
N ASN A 337 3.51 0.00 9.46
CA ASN A 337 4.86 -0.33 9.94
C ASN A 337 4.78 -1.31 11.14
N PRO A 338 5.50 -2.45 11.14
CA PRO A 338 5.51 -3.42 12.24
C PRO A 338 5.94 -2.84 13.61
N ASP A 339 6.81 -1.82 13.62
CA ASP A 339 7.25 -1.18 14.85
C ASP A 339 6.20 -0.19 15.40
N LEU A 340 5.34 0.34 14.52
CA LEU A 340 4.10 1.01 14.92
C LEU A 340 3.05 -0.03 15.36
N ALA A 341 2.95 -1.20 14.72
CA ALA A 341 1.93 -2.21 14.99
C ALA A 341 1.97 -2.77 16.43
N ARG A 342 3.13 -2.82 17.10
CA ARG A 342 3.22 -3.20 18.52
C ARG A 342 2.50 -2.25 19.47
N GLY A 343 2.18 -1.02 19.03
CA GLY A 343 1.35 -0.06 19.77
C GLY A 343 0.07 0.40 19.05
N VAL A 344 -0.06 0.12 17.74
CA VAL A 344 -1.11 0.63 16.84
C VAL A 344 -2.13 -0.45 16.44
N GLY A 345 -2.00 -1.67 16.95
CA GLY A 345 -3.11 -2.62 16.97
C GLY A 345 -4.27 -2.17 17.87
N ALA A 346 -4.04 -1.19 18.74
CA ALA A 346 -5.06 -0.59 19.58
C ALA A 346 -5.58 0.72 18.97
N LEU A 347 -6.83 1.07 19.28
CA LEU A 347 -7.45 2.30 18.81
C LEU A 347 -6.66 3.53 19.26
N ASP A 348 -6.67 4.61 18.48
CA ASP A 348 -5.99 5.84 18.89
C ASP A 348 -6.64 6.40 20.15
N ALA A 349 -5.88 6.52 21.24
CA ALA A 349 -6.41 6.96 22.54
C ALA A 349 -7.11 8.33 22.44
N SER A 350 -6.55 9.25 21.65
CA SER A 350 -7.16 10.56 21.45
C SER A 350 -8.38 10.54 20.53
N ALA A 351 -8.60 9.49 19.74
CA ALA A 351 -9.84 9.25 19.01
C ALA A 351 -10.90 8.64 19.94
N ILE A 352 -10.51 7.76 20.87
CA ILE A 352 -11.38 7.26 21.95
C ILE A 352 -11.89 8.46 22.76
N ASP A 353 -10.99 9.31 23.25
CA ASP A 353 -11.34 10.47 24.08
C ASP A 353 -12.25 11.47 23.34
N GLU A 354 -11.97 11.75 22.06
CA GLU A 354 -12.81 12.65 21.27
C GLU A 354 -14.21 12.06 21.06
N VAL A 355 -14.32 10.75 20.78
CA VAL A 355 -15.64 10.11 20.64
C VAL A 355 -16.37 10.04 21.96
N ARG A 356 -15.68 9.76 23.08
CA ARG A 356 -16.28 9.82 24.43
C ARG A 356 -16.83 11.20 24.73
N ALA A 357 -16.06 12.25 24.46
CA ALA A 357 -16.52 13.63 24.65
C ALA A 357 -17.71 13.99 23.75
N GLN A 358 -17.74 13.51 22.50
CA GLN A 358 -18.86 13.72 21.57
C GLN A 358 -20.10 12.87 21.86
N ALA A 359 -19.92 11.71 22.51
CA ALA A 359 -21.00 10.81 22.90
C ALA A 359 -21.65 11.24 24.21
N TRP A 360 -20.89 11.90 25.09
CA TRP A 360 -21.43 12.52 26.28
C TRP A 360 -22.46 13.58 25.91
N PRO A 361 -23.62 13.63 26.58
CA PRO A 361 -24.65 14.63 26.28
C PRO A 361 -24.12 16.06 26.38
N ASP A 362 -24.46 16.92 25.41
CA ASP A 362 -24.20 18.37 25.47
C ASP A 362 -25.49 19.07 25.89
N VAL A 363 -25.70 19.17 27.21
CA VAL A 363 -26.93 19.71 27.82
C VAL A 363 -26.84 21.23 27.93
N ARG A 364 -27.79 21.92 27.29
CA ARG A 364 -27.86 23.39 27.24
C ARG A 364 -29.00 23.96 28.06
N ASP A 365 -29.99 23.16 28.42
CA ASP A 365 -31.13 23.55 29.24
C ASP A 365 -31.68 22.35 30.06
N ALA A 366 -32.72 22.60 30.86
CA ALA A 366 -33.35 21.58 31.70
C ALA A 366 -34.07 20.48 30.91
N ASP A 367 -34.57 20.77 29.71
CA ASP A 367 -35.22 19.76 28.87
C ASP A 367 -34.21 18.76 28.31
N GLU A 368 -33.05 19.22 27.86
CA GLU A 368 -31.96 18.35 27.40
C GLU A 368 -31.36 17.50 28.53
N LEU A 369 -31.31 18.03 29.76
CA LEU A 369 -30.90 17.24 30.93
C LEU A 369 -31.92 16.14 31.22
N HIS A 370 -33.21 16.46 31.13
CA HIS A 370 -34.29 15.51 31.33
C HIS A 370 -34.20 14.37 30.32
N ASP A 371 -33.98 14.69 29.03
CA ASP A 371 -33.77 13.68 27.98
C ASP A 371 -32.55 12.80 28.26
N ALA A 372 -31.44 13.37 28.74
CA ALA A 372 -30.26 12.60 29.13
C ALA A 372 -30.57 11.62 30.28
N LEU A 373 -31.29 12.06 31.31
CA LEU A 373 -31.75 11.21 32.42
C LEU A 373 -32.71 10.10 31.93
N LEU A 374 -33.57 10.41 30.97
CA LEU A 374 -34.45 9.42 30.35
C LEU A 374 -33.64 8.36 29.56
N THR A 375 -32.51 8.73 28.96
CA THR A 375 -31.65 7.77 28.24
C THR A 375 -30.88 6.86 29.19
N VAL A 376 -30.14 7.41 30.17
CA VAL A 376 -29.27 6.62 31.05
C VAL A 376 -30.00 5.95 32.21
N GLY A 377 -31.19 6.42 32.55
CA GLY A 377 -32.05 5.88 33.61
C GLY A 377 -31.66 6.36 35.02
N ILE A 378 -30.38 6.20 35.40
CA ILE A 378 -29.80 6.71 36.64
C ILE A 378 -28.49 7.43 36.33
N MET A 379 -28.31 8.65 36.83
CA MET A 379 -27.10 9.46 36.62
C MET A 379 -26.49 9.89 37.95
N PRO A 380 -25.27 9.44 38.31
CA PRO A 380 -24.58 9.89 39.51
C PRO A 380 -24.48 11.41 39.56
N THR A 381 -24.75 11.99 40.72
CA THR A 381 -24.58 13.43 40.95
C THR A 381 -23.16 13.90 40.66
N SER A 382 -22.16 13.03 40.86
CA SER A 382 -20.75 13.29 40.55
C SER A 382 -20.45 13.39 39.04
N ASP A 383 -21.30 12.80 38.21
CA ASP A 383 -21.16 12.81 36.75
C ASP A 383 -21.89 14.00 36.10
N VAL A 384 -22.68 14.75 36.87
CA VAL A 384 -23.34 15.98 36.43
C VAL A 384 -22.37 17.16 36.58
N PRO A 385 -21.90 17.77 35.48
CA PRO A 385 -21.01 18.93 35.53
C PRO A 385 -21.65 20.11 36.29
N ASP A 386 -20.81 20.96 36.91
CA ASP A 386 -21.27 22.15 37.64
C ASP A 386 -22.21 23.05 36.81
N ALA A 387 -22.00 23.10 35.49
CA ALA A 387 -22.83 23.86 34.57
C ALA A 387 -24.29 23.36 34.47
N TRP A 388 -24.55 22.08 34.78
CA TRP A 388 -25.88 21.46 34.70
C TRP A 388 -26.61 21.51 36.05
N GLN A 389 -25.93 21.84 37.14
CA GLN A 389 -26.52 21.92 38.48
C GLN A 389 -27.75 22.85 38.57
N PRO A 390 -27.78 24.03 37.90
CA PRO A 390 -28.98 24.87 37.87
C PRO A 390 -30.18 24.17 37.19
N TYR A 391 -29.92 23.41 36.13
CA TYR A 391 -30.94 22.67 35.38
C TYR A 391 -31.47 21.48 36.19
N ALA A 392 -30.59 20.76 36.88
CA ALA A 392 -30.98 19.68 37.79
C ALA A 392 -31.90 20.21 38.91
N LYS A 393 -31.57 21.38 39.46
CA LYS A 393 -32.41 22.05 40.45
C LYS A 393 -33.77 22.44 39.88
N GLU A 394 -33.81 23.01 38.68
CA GLU A 394 -35.07 23.35 38.00
C GLU A 394 -35.96 22.12 37.81
N LEU A 395 -35.39 20.97 37.40
CA LEU A 395 -36.14 19.72 37.25
C LEU A 395 -36.68 19.17 38.58
N LEU A 396 -35.89 19.27 39.66
CA LEU A 396 -36.32 18.90 41.01
C LEU A 396 -37.48 19.79 41.49
N ASP A 397 -37.35 21.11 41.34
CA ASP A 397 -38.36 22.09 41.75
C ASP A 397 -39.66 21.94 40.94
N ALA A 398 -39.55 21.57 39.66
CA ALA A 398 -40.67 21.27 38.77
C ALA A 398 -41.29 19.87 38.99
N GLY A 399 -40.69 19.02 39.83
CA GLY A 399 -41.12 17.64 40.05
C GLY A 399 -40.94 16.71 38.85
N ARG A 400 -40.03 17.06 37.93
CA ARG A 400 -39.68 16.27 36.73
C ARG A 400 -38.51 15.33 36.98
N ALA A 401 -37.71 15.56 38.02
CA ALA A 401 -36.66 14.65 38.46
C ALA A 401 -36.69 14.49 39.99
N THR A 402 -36.02 13.47 40.49
CA THR A 402 -35.79 13.20 41.92
C THR A 402 -34.35 12.72 42.13
N VAL A 403 -33.88 12.74 43.37
CA VAL A 403 -32.60 12.16 43.76
C VAL A 403 -32.83 10.80 44.41
N ALA A 404 -32.27 9.75 43.81
CA ALA A 404 -32.26 8.40 44.30
C ALA A 404 -31.04 8.16 45.19
N THR A 405 -31.26 7.63 46.39
CA THR A 405 -30.20 7.27 47.35
C THR A 405 -30.34 5.82 47.78
N TRP A 406 -29.24 5.08 47.71
CA TRP A 406 -29.15 3.70 48.18
C TRP A 406 -27.71 3.37 48.55
N LYS A 407 -27.53 2.21 49.17
CA LYS A 407 -26.20 1.67 49.48
C LYS A 407 -25.92 0.50 48.56
N ALA A 408 -24.87 0.59 47.76
CA ALA A 408 -24.44 -0.50 46.89
C ALA A 408 -23.80 -1.64 47.71
N GLU A 409 -23.70 -2.83 47.12
CA GLU A 409 -23.11 -4.02 47.79
C GLU A 409 -21.65 -3.84 48.20
N ASP A 410 -20.91 -2.97 47.50
CA ASP A 410 -19.53 -2.61 47.82
C ASP A 410 -19.42 -1.60 48.99
N GLY A 411 -20.56 -1.20 49.56
CA GLY A 411 -20.67 -0.38 50.76
C GLY A 411 -20.63 1.12 50.50
N TRP A 412 -20.59 1.57 49.25
CA TRP A 412 -20.63 2.97 48.87
C TRP A 412 -22.07 3.49 48.87
N ASP A 413 -22.24 4.71 49.37
CA ASP A 413 -23.50 5.43 49.29
C ASP A 413 -23.58 6.09 47.91
N HIS A 414 -24.66 5.81 47.19
CA HIS A 414 -24.94 6.39 45.87
C HIS A 414 -26.00 7.48 45.98
N GLU A 415 -25.82 8.54 45.20
CA GLU A 415 -26.74 9.66 45.09
C GLU A 415 -26.83 10.06 43.61
N ASP A 416 -27.94 9.68 42.99
CA ASP A 416 -28.11 9.74 41.54
C ASP A 416 -29.40 10.50 41.17
N TYR A 417 -29.34 11.30 40.12
CA TYR A 417 -30.53 11.93 39.54
C TYR A 417 -31.31 10.93 38.69
N VAL A 418 -32.64 10.97 38.83
CA VAL A 418 -33.58 10.11 38.13
C VAL A 418 -34.75 10.94 37.62
N ALA A 419 -35.07 10.82 36.33
CA ALA A 419 -36.28 11.42 35.77
C ALA A 419 -37.54 10.80 36.39
N ALA A 420 -38.60 11.58 36.60
CA ALA A 420 -39.83 11.12 37.24
C ALA A 420 -40.41 9.86 36.54
N GLU A 421 -40.34 9.81 35.22
CA GLU A 421 -40.82 8.71 34.37
C GLU A 421 -40.00 7.42 34.54
N ARG A 422 -38.79 7.49 35.14
CA ARG A 422 -37.89 6.35 35.36
C ARG A 422 -37.89 5.85 36.81
N ILE A 423 -38.67 6.45 37.72
CA ILE A 423 -38.73 6.02 39.13
C ILE A 423 -39.11 4.55 39.27
N ASP A 424 -40.10 4.07 38.52
CA ASP A 424 -40.54 2.66 38.58
C ASP A 424 -39.48 1.70 38.05
N LEU A 425 -38.73 2.11 37.02
CA LEU A 425 -37.57 1.38 36.52
C LEU A 425 -36.54 1.19 37.63
N VAL A 426 -36.19 2.27 38.33
CA VAL A 426 -35.16 2.26 39.39
C VAL A 426 -35.62 1.45 40.60
N ARG A 427 -36.89 1.57 41.03
CA ARG A 427 -37.46 0.74 42.11
C ARG A 427 -37.43 -0.75 41.79
N THR A 428 -37.62 -1.12 40.52
CA THR A 428 -37.57 -2.50 40.08
C THR A 428 -36.15 -3.07 40.17
N VAL A 429 -35.13 -2.25 39.89
CA VAL A 429 -33.72 -2.65 39.96
C VAL A 429 -33.20 -2.63 41.41
N LEU A 430 -33.59 -1.61 42.19
CA LEU A 430 -33.09 -1.31 43.53
C LEU A 430 -34.25 -1.26 44.54
N PRO A 431 -34.51 -2.35 45.28
CA PRO A 431 -35.66 -2.42 46.21
C PRO A 431 -35.57 -1.43 47.39
N ASP A 432 -34.37 -1.15 47.88
CA ASP A 432 -34.12 -0.33 49.08
C ASP A 432 -33.83 1.15 48.76
N VAL A 433 -34.08 1.59 47.52
CA VAL A 433 -33.81 2.97 47.09
C VAL A 433 -34.78 3.96 47.74
N ARG A 434 -34.26 5.12 48.13
CA ARG A 434 -35.05 6.26 48.66
C ARG A 434 -34.99 7.42 47.69
N PHE A 435 -36.13 8.07 47.47
CA PHE A 435 -36.24 9.22 46.57
C PHE A 435 -36.51 10.50 47.36
N ALA A 436 -35.78 11.57 47.04
CA ALA A 436 -35.97 12.89 47.61
C ALA A 436 -35.91 13.96 46.50
N PRO A 437 -36.98 14.72 46.25
CA PRO A 437 -38.33 14.61 46.85
C PRO A 437 -39.07 13.34 46.40
N GLU A 438 -40.01 12.86 47.21
CA GLU A 438 -40.87 11.73 46.84
C GLU A 438 -41.90 12.19 45.81
N LEU A 439 -41.88 11.60 44.61
CA LEU A 439 -42.78 11.93 43.51
C LEU A 439 -43.80 10.80 43.30
N ILE A 440 -45.06 11.19 43.05
CA ILE A 440 -46.12 10.26 42.67
C ILE A 440 -46.26 10.33 41.15
N VAL A 441 -45.76 9.31 40.45
CA VAL A 441 -45.81 9.22 38.99
C VAL A 441 -47.16 8.66 38.56
N PRO A 442 -47.96 9.38 37.73
CA PRO A 442 -49.19 8.84 37.18
C PRO A 442 -48.90 7.63 36.27
N LEU A 443 -49.71 6.57 36.34
CA LEU A 443 -49.52 5.32 35.58
C LEU A 443 -49.34 5.52 34.06
N VAL A 444 -49.87 6.62 33.51
CA VAL A 444 -49.79 6.98 32.08
C VAL A 444 -48.41 7.57 31.72
N ALA A 445 -47.71 8.17 32.69
CA ALA A 445 -46.38 8.78 32.52
C ALA A 445 -45.24 7.76 32.69
N SER A 446 -45.45 6.65 33.41
CA SER A 446 -44.45 5.57 33.55
C SER A 446 -44.20 4.78 32.26
N GLY A 447 -45.04 4.95 31.22
CA GLY A 447 -44.92 4.21 29.95
C GLY A 447 -44.89 2.68 30.14
N ASN A 448 -44.19 1.96 29.25
CA ASN A 448 -44.00 0.50 29.38
C ASN A 448 -42.98 0.09 30.47
N THR A 449 -42.33 1.04 31.16
CA THR A 449 -41.24 0.70 32.11
C THR A 449 -41.73 0.04 33.40
N ALA A 450 -42.96 0.34 33.84
CA ALA A 450 -43.58 -0.28 35.01
C ALA A 450 -43.92 -1.77 34.82
N LEU A 451 -43.81 -2.30 33.59
CA LEU A 451 -44.11 -3.70 33.24
C LEU A 451 -42.84 -4.55 33.02
N LEU A 452 -41.65 -3.95 33.10
CA LEU A 452 -40.39 -4.64 32.87
C LEU A 452 -40.03 -5.52 34.07
N GLY A 453 -39.56 -6.74 33.80
CA GLY A 453 -38.90 -7.55 34.83
C GLY A 453 -37.55 -6.93 35.24
N GLN A 454 -37.01 -7.35 36.39
CA GLN A 454 -35.75 -6.82 36.93
C GLN A 454 -34.59 -6.87 35.91
N ASP A 455 -34.41 -8.01 35.22
CA ASP A 455 -33.35 -8.18 34.23
C ASP A 455 -33.49 -7.23 33.03
N GLU A 456 -34.72 -6.93 32.62
CA GLU A 456 -34.99 -6.05 31.48
C GLU A 456 -34.83 -4.58 31.87
N ALA A 457 -35.16 -4.25 33.13
CA ALA A 457 -34.91 -2.93 33.70
C ALA A 457 -33.40 -2.64 33.81
N ILE A 458 -32.61 -3.59 34.33
CA ILE A 458 -31.14 -3.49 34.36
C ILE A 458 -30.59 -3.32 32.95
N ARG A 459 -31.08 -4.13 31.99
CA ARG A 459 -30.67 -4.03 30.59
C ARG A 459 -30.95 -2.65 29.99
N SER A 460 -32.08 -2.04 30.31
CA SER A 460 -32.40 -0.68 29.84
C SER A 460 -31.41 0.36 30.37
N ILE A 461 -31.03 0.28 31.66
CA ILE A 461 -30.06 1.21 32.27
C ILE A 461 -28.68 1.03 31.64
N VAL A 462 -28.19 -0.22 31.59
CA VAL A 462 -26.89 -0.57 31.00
C VAL A 462 -26.80 -0.14 29.54
N HIS A 463 -27.89 -0.33 28.77
CA HIS A 463 -27.97 0.11 27.39
C HIS A 463 -27.90 1.64 27.23
N GLY A 464 -28.56 2.39 28.10
CA GLY A 464 -28.46 3.85 28.09
C GLY A 464 -27.04 4.34 28.35
N TRP A 465 -26.37 3.74 29.33
CA TRP A 465 -25.00 4.10 29.68
C TRP A 465 -23.98 3.75 28.60
N ILE A 466 -24.05 2.56 28.00
CA ILE A 466 -23.05 2.12 27.01
C ILE A 466 -23.04 3.02 25.75
N GLN A 467 -24.16 3.71 25.47
CA GLN A 467 -24.29 4.67 24.37
C GLN A 467 -23.52 5.99 24.59
N VAL A 468 -23.12 6.29 25.83
CA VAL A 468 -22.48 7.59 26.17
C VAL A 468 -21.10 7.46 26.81
N THR A 469 -20.66 6.27 27.23
CA THR A 469 -19.35 6.06 27.88
C THR A 469 -18.18 5.72 26.96
N GLY A 470 -18.42 5.15 25.77
CA GLY A 470 -17.36 4.50 24.97
C GLY A 470 -16.88 3.18 25.60
N PRO A 471 -15.66 2.68 25.26
CA PRO A 471 -15.12 1.44 25.81
C PRO A 471 -15.06 1.47 27.35
N ILE A 472 -15.58 0.46 28.02
CA ILE A 472 -15.61 0.40 29.50
C ILE A 472 -15.61 -1.04 30.01
N ALA A 473 -14.88 -1.31 31.10
CA ALA A 473 -14.89 -2.60 31.79
C ALA A 473 -16.14 -2.77 32.69
N VAL A 474 -16.60 -4.01 32.87
CA VAL A 474 -17.79 -4.33 33.70
C VAL A 474 -17.70 -3.73 35.10
N ALA A 475 -16.54 -3.91 35.77
CA ALA A 475 -16.35 -3.40 37.13
C ALA A 475 -16.40 -1.86 37.21
N ALA A 476 -15.94 -1.17 36.18
CA ALA A 476 -15.99 0.29 36.11
C ALA A 476 -17.42 0.79 35.88
N LEU A 477 -18.16 0.16 34.96
CA LEU A 477 -19.56 0.50 34.72
C LEU A 477 -20.43 0.21 35.94
N ALA A 478 -20.30 -0.98 36.53
CA ALA A 478 -21.05 -1.40 37.72
C ALA A 478 -20.85 -0.45 38.89
N ARG A 479 -19.59 -0.05 39.17
CA ARG A 479 -19.27 0.94 40.21
C ARG A 479 -19.86 2.30 39.88
N ARG A 480 -19.83 2.71 38.61
CA ARG A 480 -20.34 4.02 38.19
C ARG A 480 -21.84 4.15 38.43
N ILE A 481 -22.63 3.11 38.12
CA ILE A 481 -24.09 3.13 38.24
C ILE A 481 -24.62 2.49 39.54
N GLY A 482 -23.74 2.05 40.44
CA GLY A 482 -24.08 1.44 41.73
C GLY A 482 -24.88 0.13 41.64
N LEU A 483 -24.62 -0.67 40.59
CA LEU A 483 -25.23 -2.00 40.40
C LEU A 483 -24.21 -3.12 40.60
N ARG A 484 -24.70 -4.35 40.78
CA ARG A 484 -23.84 -5.53 40.96
C ARG A 484 -23.11 -5.87 39.66
N PRO A 485 -21.81 -6.20 39.68
CA PRO A 485 -21.07 -6.58 38.47
C PRO A 485 -21.70 -7.73 37.68
N SER A 486 -22.26 -8.74 38.37
CA SER A 486 -22.94 -9.89 37.73
C SER A 486 -24.18 -9.48 36.94
N ASP A 487 -24.94 -8.52 37.44
CA ASP A 487 -26.17 -8.04 36.80
C ASP A 487 -25.84 -7.23 35.54
N VAL A 488 -24.80 -6.40 35.63
CA VAL A 488 -24.29 -5.63 34.48
C VAL A 488 -23.72 -6.57 33.41
N GLU A 489 -22.98 -7.61 33.81
CA GLU A 489 -22.44 -8.60 32.88
C GLU A 489 -23.55 -9.37 32.14
N ILE A 490 -24.60 -9.81 32.85
CA ILE A 490 -25.77 -10.48 32.24
C ILE A 490 -26.46 -9.54 31.24
N ALA A 491 -26.64 -8.27 31.59
CA ALA A 491 -27.25 -7.27 30.72
C ALA A 491 -26.40 -7.02 29.46
N LEU A 492 -25.08 -6.85 29.60
CA LEU A 492 -24.16 -6.65 28.48
C LEU A 492 -24.12 -7.88 27.55
N ALA A 493 -24.09 -9.09 28.10
CA ALA A 493 -24.15 -10.33 27.33
C ALA A 493 -25.46 -10.44 26.52
N ALA A 494 -26.59 -10.02 27.11
CA ALA A 494 -27.86 -9.99 26.40
C ALA A 494 -27.88 -8.92 25.27
N LEU A 495 -27.27 -7.76 25.50
CA LEU A 495 -27.13 -6.70 24.48
C LEU A 495 -26.20 -7.13 23.34
N GLU A 496 -25.15 -7.89 23.63
CA GLU A 496 -24.25 -8.45 22.60
C GLU A 496 -25.00 -9.40 21.67
N GLY A 497 -25.85 -10.28 22.23
CA GLY A 497 -26.71 -11.17 21.45
C GLY A 497 -27.66 -10.44 20.48
N THR A 498 -27.96 -9.16 20.75
CA THR A 498 -28.79 -8.30 19.87
C THR A 498 -27.99 -7.44 18.88
N GLY A 499 -26.65 -7.48 18.91
CA GLY A 499 -25.83 -6.69 17.98
C GLY A 499 -25.45 -5.29 18.44
N ILE A 500 -25.86 -4.86 19.63
CA ILE A 500 -25.74 -3.46 20.07
C ILE A 500 -24.34 -3.14 20.61
N VAL A 501 -23.79 -4.07 21.41
CA VAL A 501 -22.47 -3.92 22.02
C VAL A 501 -21.50 -4.95 21.48
N LEU A 502 -20.22 -4.59 21.50
CA LEU A 502 -19.10 -5.46 21.20
C LEU A 502 -18.21 -5.58 22.43
N ARG A 503 -17.67 -6.77 22.59
CA ARG A 503 -16.77 -7.16 23.68
C ARG A 503 -15.36 -7.38 23.12
N GLY A 504 -14.35 -6.82 23.76
CA GLY A 504 -12.97 -6.86 23.26
C GLY A 504 -12.00 -6.09 24.13
N ARG A 505 -10.80 -5.83 23.59
CA ARG A 505 -9.77 -4.99 24.24
C ARG A 505 -9.52 -3.80 23.33
N PHE A 506 -10.12 -2.66 23.65
CA PHE A 506 -10.20 -1.53 22.73
C PHE A 506 -9.19 -0.43 23.10
N THR A 507 -9.02 -0.19 24.39
CA THR A 507 -8.11 0.83 24.93
C THR A 507 -6.66 0.35 24.91
N PRO A 508 -5.69 1.12 24.35
CA PRO A 508 -4.29 0.74 24.32
C PRO A 508 -3.70 0.50 25.73
N GLY A 509 -3.06 -0.65 25.92
CA GLY A 509 -2.39 -1.01 27.18
C GLY A 509 -3.31 -1.58 28.26
N GLU A 510 -4.61 -1.68 28.01
CA GLU A 510 -5.57 -2.31 28.91
C GLU A 510 -5.58 -3.83 28.71
N GLU A 511 -5.44 -4.59 29.80
CA GLU A 511 -5.49 -6.06 29.77
C GLU A 511 -6.88 -6.61 30.09
N THR A 512 -7.74 -5.78 30.70
CA THR A 512 -9.10 -6.17 31.07
C THR A 512 -10.05 -6.12 29.87
N GLU A 513 -11.07 -6.97 29.91
CA GLU A 513 -12.07 -7.04 28.85
C GLU A 513 -13.04 -5.84 28.97
N GLU A 514 -13.20 -5.14 27.86
CA GLU A 514 -14.03 -3.94 27.73
C GLU A 514 -15.24 -4.21 26.84
N TRP A 515 -16.27 -3.40 27.05
CA TRP A 515 -17.49 -3.37 26.28
C TRP A 515 -17.65 -2.00 25.65
N CYS A 516 -18.06 -1.95 24.39
CA CYS A 516 -18.33 -0.69 23.70
C CYS A 516 -19.57 -0.82 22.83
N GLU A 517 -20.37 0.25 22.76
CA GLU A 517 -21.43 0.36 21.77
C GLU A 517 -20.80 0.38 20.36
N ARG A 518 -21.41 -0.37 19.43
CA ARG A 518 -20.85 -0.62 18.10
C ARG A 518 -20.70 0.64 17.26
N GLY A 519 -21.68 1.54 17.28
CA GLY A 519 -21.66 2.82 16.58
C GLY A 519 -20.52 3.73 17.05
N LEU A 520 -20.30 3.84 18.36
CA LEU A 520 -19.17 4.54 18.96
C LEU A 520 -17.86 3.88 18.55
N LEU A 521 -17.76 2.55 18.64
CA LEU A 521 -16.55 1.83 18.25
C LEU A 521 -16.21 2.03 16.76
N SER A 522 -17.23 2.00 15.89
CA SER A 522 -17.08 2.27 14.45
C SER A 522 -16.65 3.71 14.18
N ARG A 523 -17.15 4.69 14.95
CA ARG A 523 -16.71 6.09 14.88
C ARG A 523 -15.25 6.23 15.33
N ILE A 524 -14.86 5.60 16.43
CA ILE A 524 -13.47 5.60 16.93
C ILE A 524 -12.54 5.03 15.86
N HIS A 525 -12.89 3.89 15.25
CA HIS A 525 -12.14 3.30 14.15
C HIS A 525 -12.05 4.24 12.95
N ARG A 526 -13.19 4.81 12.50
CA ARG A 526 -13.23 5.76 11.39
C ARG A 526 -12.39 7.01 11.65
N MET A 527 -12.37 7.52 12.89
CA MET A 527 -11.55 8.68 13.27
C MET A 527 -10.08 8.34 13.38
N THR A 528 -9.74 7.17 13.94
CA THR A 528 -8.38 6.63 13.96
C THR A 528 -7.84 6.51 12.53
N ILE A 529 -8.59 5.87 11.64
CA ILE A 529 -8.27 5.77 10.21
C ILE A 529 -8.28 7.16 9.55
N GLY A 530 -9.23 8.02 9.90
CA GLY A 530 -9.42 9.36 9.35
C GLY A 530 -8.26 10.31 9.67
N ARG A 531 -7.68 10.21 10.87
CA ARG A 531 -6.48 10.94 11.27
C ARG A 531 -5.26 10.41 10.52
N LEU A 532 -5.12 9.08 10.45
CA LEU A 532 -4.14 8.41 9.58
C LEU A 532 -4.32 8.78 8.08
N ARG A 533 -5.53 9.14 7.65
CA ARG A 533 -5.84 9.63 6.27
C ARG A 533 -5.55 11.12 6.10
N LYS A 534 -5.95 11.98 7.04
CA LYS A 534 -5.78 13.45 6.98
C LYS A 534 -4.32 13.87 7.05
N GLU A 535 -3.48 13.10 7.73
CA GLU A 535 -2.04 13.29 7.68
C GLU A 535 -1.47 13.04 6.27
N ILE A 536 -2.20 12.35 5.38
CA ILE A 536 -1.71 11.73 4.14
C ILE A 536 -2.72 11.87 2.97
N GLU A 537 -3.27 13.07 2.71
CA GLU A 537 -4.01 13.29 1.44
C GLU A 537 -3.02 13.47 0.28
N ALA A 538 -2.93 12.46 -0.58
CA ALA A 538 -2.00 12.42 -1.70
C ALA A 538 -2.36 13.47 -2.77
N VAL A 539 -1.36 14.23 -3.27
CA VAL A 539 -1.55 15.18 -4.36
C VAL A 539 -1.58 14.48 -5.73
N THR A 540 -2.05 15.17 -6.77
CA THR A 540 -2.01 14.64 -8.14
C THR A 540 -0.57 14.64 -8.70
N PRO A 541 -0.24 13.81 -9.72
CA PRO A 541 1.05 13.89 -10.40
C PRO A 541 1.35 15.29 -10.99
N ALA A 542 0.30 16.02 -11.41
CA ALA A 542 0.42 17.39 -11.90
C ALA A 542 0.83 18.36 -10.77
N ASP A 543 0.20 18.28 -9.60
CA ASP A 543 0.59 19.09 -8.44
C ASP A 543 2.00 18.75 -7.95
N PHE A 544 2.37 17.47 -7.96
CA PHE A 544 3.73 17.05 -7.65
C PHE A 544 4.75 17.63 -8.64
N MET A 545 4.41 17.71 -9.94
CA MET A 545 5.25 18.37 -10.93
C MET A 545 5.35 19.89 -10.68
N ARG A 546 4.25 20.57 -10.30
CA ARG A 546 4.27 21.99 -9.89
C ARG A 546 5.21 22.22 -8.69
N PHE A 547 5.18 21.29 -7.74
CA PHE A 547 6.11 21.28 -6.61
C PHE A 547 7.56 21.11 -7.08
N LEU A 548 7.86 20.10 -7.90
CA LEU A 548 9.21 19.84 -8.40
C LEU A 548 9.82 21.01 -9.19
N LEU A 549 9.02 21.70 -10.00
CA LEU A 549 9.46 22.90 -10.74
C LEU A 549 9.93 24.02 -9.79
N ARG A 550 9.30 24.18 -8.63
CA ARG A 550 9.71 25.14 -7.59
C ARG A 550 10.84 24.61 -6.73
N TRP A 551 10.76 23.35 -6.30
CA TRP A 551 11.74 22.67 -5.46
C TRP A 551 13.13 22.65 -6.08
N GLN A 552 13.21 22.49 -7.41
CA GLN A 552 14.46 22.55 -8.16
C GLN A 552 14.72 23.91 -8.83
N HIS A 553 14.05 24.98 -8.40
CA HIS A 553 14.32 26.36 -8.81
C HIS A 553 14.11 26.68 -10.31
N VAL A 554 13.39 25.84 -11.06
CA VAL A 554 13.11 26.06 -12.49
C VAL A 554 11.94 27.03 -12.70
N GLN A 555 11.01 27.08 -11.75
CA GLN A 555 9.89 27.99 -11.75
C GLN A 555 10.38 29.45 -11.66
N ARG A 556 9.80 30.34 -12.49
CA ARG A 556 10.09 31.78 -12.41
C ARG A 556 9.79 32.30 -11.00
N GLY A 557 10.70 33.12 -10.47
CA GLY A 557 10.62 33.65 -9.10
C GLY A 557 11.25 32.74 -8.03
N THR A 558 11.60 31.49 -8.35
CA THR A 558 12.31 30.58 -7.43
C THR A 558 13.80 30.43 -7.73
N GLN A 559 14.28 31.01 -8.84
CA GLN A 559 15.67 30.90 -9.31
C GLN A 559 16.67 31.51 -8.33
N LEU A 560 17.80 30.83 -8.15
CA LEU A 560 18.91 31.28 -7.31
C LEU A 560 19.83 32.26 -8.06
N HIS A 561 20.81 32.83 -7.36
CA HIS A 561 21.69 33.87 -7.90
C HIS A 561 23.16 33.58 -7.59
N GLY A 562 24.03 33.93 -8.54
CA GLY A 562 25.49 33.88 -8.40
C GLY A 562 26.05 32.52 -8.01
N ARG A 563 27.29 32.56 -7.51
CA ARG A 563 28.09 31.38 -7.17
C ARG A 563 27.49 30.49 -6.09
N ASP A 564 26.90 31.07 -5.06
CA ASP A 564 26.28 30.30 -3.97
C ASP A 564 25.08 29.51 -4.51
N GLY A 565 24.30 30.13 -5.41
CA GLY A 565 23.24 29.46 -6.14
C GLY A 565 23.75 28.29 -6.98
N VAL A 566 24.84 28.47 -7.73
CA VAL A 566 25.45 27.38 -8.52
C VAL A 566 25.86 26.22 -7.60
N THR A 567 26.51 26.52 -6.47
CA THR A 567 26.93 25.52 -5.48
C THR A 567 25.74 24.73 -4.95
N GLN A 568 24.65 25.41 -4.59
CA GLN A 568 23.42 24.76 -4.11
C GLN A 568 22.77 23.85 -5.18
N ILE A 569 22.69 24.31 -6.44
CA ILE A 569 22.12 23.50 -7.52
C ILE A 569 22.99 22.28 -7.84
N ILE A 570 24.32 22.42 -7.84
CA ILE A 570 25.22 21.27 -7.99
C ILE A 570 25.00 20.28 -6.84
N GLY A 571 24.96 20.74 -5.58
CA GLY A 571 24.66 19.88 -4.44
C GLY A 571 23.28 19.19 -4.51
N GLN A 572 22.27 19.80 -5.13
CA GLN A 572 20.95 19.19 -5.33
C GLN A 572 20.93 18.17 -6.48
N LEU A 573 21.67 18.42 -7.56
CA LEU A 573 21.64 17.62 -8.79
C LEU A 573 22.84 16.67 -8.97
N GLN A 574 23.82 16.70 -8.08
CA GLN A 574 25.00 15.83 -8.13
C GLN A 574 24.61 14.35 -8.13
N GLY A 575 25.36 13.54 -8.87
CA GLY A 575 25.01 12.14 -9.15
C GLY A 575 24.24 11.94 -10.46
N LEU A 576 23.72 13.00 -11.08
CA LEU A 576 23.10 12.93 -12.41
C LEU A 576 24.15 13.02 -13.52
N GLU A 577 24.07 12.08 -14.45
CA GLU A 577 24.86 12.08 -15.68
C GLU A 577 24.05 12.62 -16.86
N LEU A 578 24.28 13.89 -17.19
CA LEU A 578 23.56 14.60 -18.27
C LEU A 578 24.48 14.83 -19.47
N PRO A 579 23.95 15.01 -20.69
CA PRO A 579 24.77 15.42 -21.83
C PRO A 579 25.58 16.67 -21.47
N ALA A 580 26.91 16.65 -21.67
CA ALA A 580 27.78 17.75 -21.22
C ALA A 580 27.27 19.17 -21.58
N PRO A 581 26.81 19.46 -22.81
CA PRO A 581 26.29 20.78 -23.18
C PRO A 581 25.07 21.20 -22.37
N ALA A 582 24.23 20.25 -21.95
CA ALA A 582 22.95 20.54 -21.31
C ALA A 582 23.13 21.23 -19.95
N TRP A 583 24.24 21.00 -19.25
CA TRP A 583 24.53 21.65 -17.96
C TRP A 583 24.54 23.18 -18.08
N GLU A 584 25.35 23.74 -18.98
CA GLU A 584 25.48 25.19 -19.13
C GLU A 584 24.54 25.79 -20.18
N GLU A 585 23.96 25.00 -21.10
CA GLU A 585 22.98 25.50 -22.08
C GLU A 585 21.54 25.54 -21.52
N HIS A 586 21.20 24.65 -20.58
CA HIS A 586 19.80 24.45 -20.15
C HIS A 586 19.60 24.29 -18.63
N VAL A 587 20.35 23.40 -17.97
CA VAL A 587 20.08 22.99 -16.58
C VAL A 587 20.43 24.09 -15.58
N LEU A 588 21.64 24.66 -15.66
CA LEU A 588 22.06 25.78 -14.79
C LEU A 588 21.34 27.09 -15.15
N PRO A 589 21.22 27.50 -16.43
CA PRO A 589 20.51 28.73 -16.78
C PRO A 589 19.02 28.74 -16.44
N SER A 590 18.37 27.57 -16.34
CA SER A 590 16.96 27.49 -15.91
C SER A 590 16.78 27.68 -14.40
N ARG A 591 17.83 27.44 -13.61
CA ARG A 591 17.80 27.47 -12.13
C ARG A 591 18.51 28.67 -11.52
N ILE A 592 19.47 29.25 -12.24
CA ILE A 592 20.26 30.41 -11.83
C ILE A 592 19.90 31.60 -12.70
N ARG A 593 19.36 32.66 -12.08
CA ARG A 593 19.07 33.91 -12.78
C ARG A 593 20.38 34.56 -13.21
N LEU A 594 20.49 34.88 -14.49
CA LEU A 594 21.71 35.46 -15.10
C LEU A 594 22.96 34.60 -14.83
N TYR A 595 22.86 33.28 -15.05
CA TYR A 595 23.98 32.34 -14.92
C TYR A 595 25.25 32.84 -15.63
N ASP A 596 26.35 32.94 -14.86
CA ASP A 596 27.69 33.24 -15.37
C ASP A 596 28.55 31.95 -15.37
N PRO A 597 29.01 31.47 -16.54
CA PRO A 597 29.94 30.35 -16.63
C PRO A 597 31.21 30.51 -15.78
N ALA A 598 31.65 31.74 -15.47
CA ALA A 598 32.82 31.96 -14.62
C ALA A 598 32.63 31.39 -13.20
N ASP A 599 31.39 31.29 -12.70
CA ASP A 599 31.12 30.74 -11.37
C ASP A 599 31.41 29.24 -11.28
N LEU A 600 30.94 28.45 -12.26
CA LEU A 600 31.22 27.00 -12.30
C LEU A 600 32.72 26.72 -12.50
N GLU A 601 33.38 27.55 -13.28
CA GLU A 601 34.83 27.45 -13.50
C GLU A 601 35.63 27.77 -12.24
N TYR A 602 35.24 28.83 -11.53
CA TYR A 602 35.82 29.13 -10.22
C TYR A 602 35.65 27.97 -9.24
N LEU A 603 34.44 27.40 -9.15
CA LEU A 603 34.14 26.30 -8.22
C LEU A 603 34.93 25.02 -8.55
N SER A 604 35.20 24.77 -9.83
CA SER A 604 36.02 23.63 -10.24
C SER A 604 37.50 23.87 -9.93
N LEU A 605 38.03 25.06 -10.29
CA LEU A 605 39.43 25.42 -10.05
C LEU A 605 39.77 25.58 -8.56
N SER A 606 38.81 26.00 -7.72
CA SER A 606 38.97 26.05 -6.26
C SER A 606 38.95 24.66 -5.62
N GLY A 607 38.57 23.63 -6.38
CA GLY A 607 38.46 22.26 -5.91
C GLY A 607 37.15 21.95 -5.18
N MET A 608 36.19 22.88 -5.09
CA MET A 608 34.88 22.61 -4.46
C MET A 608 34.03 21.64 -5.27
N VAL A 609 34.05 21.78 -6.60
CA VAL A 609 33.31 20.94 -7.53
C VAL A 609 34.29 20.13 -8.37
N THR A 610 33.93 18.89 -8.66
CA THR A 610 34.63 18.03 -9.62
C THR A 610 33.65 17.55 -10.67
N TRP A 611 34.14 17.19 -11.86
CA TRP A 611 33.29 16.73 -12.95
C TRP A 611 33.88 15.51 -13.63
N GLY A 612 33.03 14.71 -14.26
CA GLY A 612 33.48 13.49 -14.92
C GLY A 612 32.34 12.53 -15.09
N ARG A 613 32.67 11.25 -15.24
CA ARG A 613 31.68 10.21 -15.51
C ARG A 613 31.62 9.23 -14.35
N LEU A 614 30.45 9.06 -13.77
CA LEU A 614 30.19 8.19 -12.62
C LEU A 614 29.91 6.74 -13.06
N THR A 615 29.32 6.54 -14.24
CA THR A 615 29.09 5.22 -14.82
C THR A 615 30.19 4.88 -15.80
N ALA A 616 30.95 3.79 -15.58
CA ALA A 616 31.74 3.22 -16.66
C ALA A 616 30.77 2.66 -17.72
N ASN A 617 31.00 2.91 -19.01
CA ASN A 617 30.27 2.18 -20.05
C ASN A 617 30.39 0.67 -19.77
N GLY A 618 29.29 0.05 -19.36
CA GLY A 618 28.95 -1.26 -19.87
C GLY A 618 28.96 -1.11 -21.38
N VAL A 619 29.94 -1.74 -22.02
CA VAL A 619 29.75 -2.12 -23.40
C VAL A 619 28.43 -2.89 -23.41
N ASP A 620 27.43 -2.41 -24.13
CA ASP A 620 26.30 -3.25 -24.49
C ASP A 620 26.89 -4.52 -25.15
N ASN A 621 26.98 -5.61 -24.38
CA ASN A 621 27.45 -6.92 -24.87
C ASN A 621 26.44 -7.56 -25.84
N SER A 622 25.37 -6.85 -26.22
CA SER A 622 24.37 -7.31 -27.20
C SER A 622 24.85 -7.23 -28.65
N ASN A 623 26.05 -6.70 -28.93
CA ASN A 623 26.56 -6.53 -30.31
C ASN A 623 27.94 -7.17 -30.55
N GLU A 624 28.25 -8.28 -29.87
CA GLU A 624 29.48 -9.08 -30.11
C GLU A 624 29.46 -9.92 -31.40
N GLN A 625 28.43 -9.80 -32.25
CA GLN A 625 28.31 -10.62 -33.48
C GLN A 625 29.01 -10.06 -34.72
N ASN A 626 29.64 -8.88 -34.68
CA ASN A 626 30.31 -8.32 -35.86
C ASN A 626 31.73 -7.85 -35.53
N GLY A 627 32.73 -8.69 -35.80
CA GLY A 627 34.17 -8.53 -35.51
C GLY A 627 34.90 -7.33 -36.14
N LYS A 628 34.35 -6.12 -36.03
CA LYS A 628 35.04 -4.86 -36.37
C LYS A 628 35.75 -4.31 -35.13
N ARG A 629 37.08 -4.20 -35.20
CA ARG A 629 37.93 -3.54 -34.19
C ARG A 629 37.32 -2.20 -33.75
N ARG A 630 37.13 -2.04 -32.43
CA ARG A 630 36.55 -0.85 -31.78
C ARG A 630 37.27 0.44 -32.24
N ARG A 631 36.51 1.41 -32.76
CA ARG A 631 36.99 2.77 -33.02
C ARG A 631 37.26 3.49 -31.70
N ARG A 632 38.39 4.21 -31.63
CA ARG A 632 38.87 5.08 -30.54
C ARG A 632 37.71 5.89 -29.91
N GLN A 633 37.41 5.68 -28.63
CA GLN A 633 36.30 6.32 -27.91
C GLN A 633 36.78 7.57 -27.13
N ALA A 634 37.04 8.66 -27.84
CA ALA A 634 37.02 9.98 -27.20
C ALA A 634 35.56 10.38 -26.90
N PRO A 635 35.27 11.14 -25.82
CA PRO A 635 33.92 11.58 -25.51
C PRO A 635 33.40 12.45 -26.65
N GLY A 636 32.17 12.16 -27.09
CA GLY A 636 31.47 12.96 -28.09
C GLY A 636 30.77 14.15 -27.45
N ARG A 637 30.21 15.05 -28.27
CA ARG A 637 29.48 16.24 -27.79
C ARG A 637 28.35 15.90 -26.79
N ASN A 638 27.71 14.75 -26.93
CA ASN A 638 26.62 14.31 -26.05
C ASN A 638 27.08 13.31 -24.97
N SER A 639 28.37 13.27 -24.65
CA SER A 639 28.85 12.40 -23.58
C SER A 639 28.21 12.74 -22.24
N PRO A 640 27.75 11.74 -21.47
CA PRO A 640 27.20 11.94 -20.15
C PRO A 640 28.30 12.38 -19.18
N ILE A 641 28.09 13.52 -18.52
CA ILE A 641 28.98 14.10 -17.50
C ILE A 641 28.14 14.48 -16.28
N ALA A 642 28.68 14.19 -15.11
CA ALA A 642 28.17 14.64 -13.83
C ALA A 642 29.09 15.71 -13.24
N PHE A 643 28.48 16.62 -12.47
CA PHE A 643 29.18 17.51 -11.55
C PHE A 643 28.84 17.06 -10.12
N VAL A 644 29.84 17.02 -9.25
CA VAL A 644 29.72 16.52 -7.88
C VAL A 644 30.50 17.43 -6.95
N MET A 645 30.00 17.64 -5.73
CA MET A 645 30.79 18.26 -4.68
C MET A 645 31.97 17.36 -4.35
N ARG A 646 33.19 17.92 -4.27
CA ARG A 646 34.39 17.11 -4.08
C ARG A 646 34.35 16.28 -2.80
N GLU A 647 33.73 16.81 -1.75
CA GLU A 647 33.50 16.11 -0.47
C GLU A 647 32.57 14.90 -0.59
N ASP A 648 31.59 14.95 -1.50
CA ASP A 648 30.59 13.89 -1.69
C ASP A 648 31.01 12.85 -2.75
N LEU A 649 32.07 13.11 -3.52
CA LEU A 649 32.58 12.22 -4.57
C LEU A 649 32.73 10.75 -4.11
N PRO A 650 33.27 10.43 -2.92
CA PRO A 650 33.35 9.06 -2.40
C PRO A 650 32.05 8.25 -2.48
N SER A 651 30.92 8.89 -2.22
CA SER A 651 29.60 8.28 -2.17
C SER A 651 29.06 7.90 -3.56
N PHE A 652 29.57 8.53 -4.62
CA PHE A 652 29.10 8.33 -6.00
C PHE A 652 29.99 7.42 -6.86
N LEU A 653 31.21 7.11 -6.43
CA LEU A 653 32.13 6.25 -7.18
C LEU A 653 31.79 4.76 -6.95
N ALA A 654 31.13 4.13 -7.92
CA ALA A 654 30.73 2.72 -7.86
C ALA A 654 31.94 1.75 -7.71
N ARG A 655 31.79 0.68 -6.92
CA ARG A 655 32.85 -0.32 -6.62
C ARG A 655 32.86 -1.54 -7.53
N ASP A 656 31.87 -1.72 -8.39
CA ASP A 656 31.65 -2.99 -9.10
C ASP A 656 32.65 -3.27 -10.25
N ARG A 657 33.77 -2.56 -10.31
CA ARG A 657 34.90 -2.89 -11.20
C ARG A 657 36.22 -2.80 -10.46
N THR A 658 37.04 -3.83 -10.62
CA THR A 658 38.46 -3.73 -10.34
C THR A 658 39.11 -2.83 -11.40
N LEU A 659 40.13 -2.07 -11.01
CA LEU A 659 40.93 -1.24 -11.93
C LEU A 659 41.45 -2.10 -13.11
N GLU A 660 41.73 -3.38 -12.85
CA GLU A 660 42.16 -4.37 -13.83
C GLU A 660 41.16 -4.58 -14.99
N ASP A 661 39.86 -4.62 -14.71
CA ASP A 661 38.83 -4.77 -15.74
C ASP A 661 38.69 -3.51 -16.60
N ALA A 662 38.88 -2.33 -16.00
CA ALA A 662 38.93 -1.08 -16.75
C ALA A 662 40.16 -1.03 -17.70
N MET A 663 41.31 -1.54 -17.26
CA MET A 663 42.56 -1.55 -18.04
C MET A 663 42.50 -2.41 -19.30
N ARG A 664 41.68 -3.48 -19.33
CA ARG A 664 41.54 -4.37 -20.51
C ARG A 664 40.97 -3.64 -21.73
N GLY A 665 40.18 -2.58 -21.54
CA GLY A 665 39.52 -1.82 -22.60
C GLY A 665 40.30 -0.61 -23.15
N LEU A 666 41.39 -0.18 -22.48
CA LEU A 666 42.10 1.07 -22.76
C LEU A 666 43.17 0.95 -23.85
N SER A 667 43.44 2.05 -24.54
CA SER A 667 44.60 2.18 -25.43
C SER A 667 45.93 2.14 -24.68
N SER A 668 47.04 1.86 -25.39
CA SER A 668 48.37 1.86 -24.78
C SER A 668 48.73 3.22 -24.16
N ALA A 669 48.38 4.31 -24.84
CA ALA A 669 48.61 5.66 -24.33
C ALA A 669 47.77 5.94 -23.08
N ALA A 670 46.50 5.53 -23.05
CA ALA A 670 45.64 5.67 -21.87
C ALA A 670 46.14 4.85 -20.68
N ARG A 671 46.68 3.64 -20.89
CA ARG A 671 47.30 2.85 -19.81
C ARG A 671 48.56 3.50 -19.24
N GLU A 672 49.43 4.03 -20.11
CA GLU A 672 50.64 4.74 -19.68
C GLU A 672 50.30 6.00 -18.87
N VAL A 673 49.29 6.77 -19.29
CA VAL A 673 48.82 7.96 -18.56
C VAL A 673 48.18 7.57 -17.22
N LEU A 674 47.35 6.52 -17.20
CA LEU A 674 46.74 5.99 -15.98
C LEU A 674 47.79 5.58 -14.95
N GLN A 675 48.79 4.81 -15.37
CA GLN A 675 49.89 4.35 -14.51
C GLN A 675 50.74 5.52 -14.00
N TYR A 676 50.97 6.54 -14.84
CA TYR A 676 51.67 7.75 -14.41
C TYR A 676 50.90 8.48 -13.29
N LEU A 677 49.60 8.69 -13.47
CA LEU A 677 48.77 9.38 -12.47
C LEU A 677 48.63 8.58 -11.17
N GLU A 678 48.65 7.25 -11.25
CA GLU A 678 48.64 6.36 -10.09
C GLU A 678 49.91 6.50 -9.25
N GLN A 679 51.08 6.62 -9.91
CA GLN A 679 52.38 6.73 -9.22
C GLN A 679 52.72 8.15 -8.75
N ARG A 680 52.29 9.17 -9.50
CA ARG A 680 52.71 10.58 -9.31
C ARG A 680 51.61 11.47 -8.74
N GLY A 681 50.38 10.97 -8.69
CA GLY A 681 49.21 11.75 -8.26
C GLY A 681 48.80 12.84 -9.26
N ALA A 682 48.01 13.79 -8.78
CA ALA A 682 47.42 14.85 -9.61
C ALA A 682 48.50 15.71 -10.30
N SER A 683 48.52 15.71 -11.64
CA SER A 683 49.63 16.26 -12.43
C SER A 683 49.16 17.13 -13.59
N PHE A 684 49.95 18.13 -13.99
CA PHE A 684 49.64 18.91 -15.20
C PHE A 684 49.96 18.09 -16.45
N MET A 685 49.21 18.31 -17.53
CA MET A 685 49.42 17.62 -18.81
C MET A 685 50.87 17.79 -19.33
N ALA A 686 51.49 18.96 -19.12
CA ALA A 686 52.88 19.20 -19.51
C ALA A 686 53.86 18.23 -18.83
N ASP A 687 53.62 17.89 -17.56
CA ASP A 687 54.44 16.96 -16.79
C ASP A 687 54.23 15.51 -17.26
N ILE A 688 52.98 15.15 -17.57
CA ILE A 688 52.60 13.85 -18.14
C ILE A 688 53.31 13.63 -19.49
N VAL A 689 53.22 14.62 -20.40
CA VAL A 689 53.87 14.60 -21.72
C VAL A 689 55.38 14.44 -21.58
N LYS A 690 56.00 15.21 -20.68
CA LYS A 690 57.46 15.18 -20.44
C LYS A 690 57.92 13.82 -19.92
N SER A 691 57.14 13.17 -19.05
CA SER A 691 57.51 11.89 -18.44
C SER A 691 57.29 10.70 -19.37
N ILE A 692 56.15 10.63 -20.05
CA ILE A 692 55.76 9.47 -20.88
C ILE A 692 56.40 9.54 -22.27
N ARG A 693 56.91 10.72 -22.69
CA ARG A 693 57.55 10.96 -23.99
C ARG A 693 56.65 10.65 -25.20
N ARG A 694 55.34 10.87 -25.04
CA ARG A 694 54.32 10.78 -26.10
C ARG A 694 54.06 12.16 -26.72
N MET A 695 53.47 12.20 -27.91
CA MET A 695 53.06 13.49 -28.49
C MET A 695 51.95 14.13 -27.62
N PRO A 696 51.91 15.48 -27.49
CA PRO A 696 50.87 16.16 -26.71
C PRO A 696 49.44 15.75 -27.11
N SER A 697 49.18 15.54 -28.39
CA SER A 697 47.88 15.09 -28.90
C SER A 697 47.52 13.66 -28.48
N GLU A 698 48.50 12.77 -28.32
CA GLU A 698 48.27 11.39 -27.88
C GLU A 698 47.94 11.33 -26.38
N VAL A 699 48.63 12.17 -25.57
CA VAL A 699 48.31 12.31 -24.14
C VAL A 699 46.94 12.95 -23.96
N GLU A 700 46.59 13.93 -24.81
CA GLU A 700 45.25 14.50 -24.82
C GLU A 700 44.16 13.48 -25.15
N ASP A 701 44.33 12.71 -26.24
CA ASP A 701 43.36 11.67 -26.61
C ASP A 701 43.25 10.60 -25.51
N ALA A 702 44.36 10.26 -24.85
CA ALA A 702 44.41 9.35 -23.72
C ALA A 702 43.65 9.87 -22.49
N LEU A 703 43.83 11.15 -22.11
CA LEU A 703 43.10 11.75 -20.99
C LEU A 703 41.59 11.77 -21.26
N TRP A 704 41.19 12.12 -22.49
CA TRP A 704 39.79 12.08 -22.89
C TRP A 704 39.21 10.66 -22.90
N GLU A 705 39.98 9.66 -23.34
CA GLU A 705 39.60 8.25 -23.23
C GLU A 705 39.39 7.85 -21.76
N LEU A 706 40.30 8.23 -20.86
CA LEU A 706 40.17 7.97 -19.42
C LEU A 706 38.94 8.65 -18.79
N VAL A 707 38.61 9.88 -19.20
CA VAL A 707 37.36 10.58 -18.82
C VAL A 707 36.14 9.80 -19.32
N ALA A 708 36.15 9.30 -20.56
CA ALA A 708 35.03 8.52 -21.12
C ALA A 708 34.80 7.20 -20.36
N HIS A 709 35.85 6.67 -19.74
CA HIS A 709 35.82 5.50 -18.86
C HIS A 709 35.52 5.83 -17.38
N GLY A 710 35.44 7.11 -17.00
CA GLY A 710 35.14 7.53 -15.62
C GLY A 710 36.32 7.39 -14.65
N LEU A 711 37.56 7.35 -15.15
CA LEU A 711 38.76 7.09 -14.34
C LEU A 711 39.50 8.36 -13.92
N VAL A 712 39.37 9.43 -14.70
CA VAL A 712 40.16 10.66 -14.56
C VAL A 712 39.24 11.88 -14.68
N SER A 713 39.59 12.94 -13.95
CA SER A 713 38.99 14.26 -14.03
C SER A 713 40.07 15.35 -14.06
N GLY A 714 39.71 16.55 -14.54
CA GLY A 714 40.59 17.73 -14.54
C GLY A 714 40.02 18.86 -13.68
N ASP A 715 40.88 19.69 -13.08
CA ASP A 715 40.47 20.77 -12.17
C ASP A 715 39.61 21.87 -12.86
N GLY A 716 39.73 22.07 -14.17
CA GLY A 716 38.98 23.11 -14.91
C GLY A 716 37.84 22.57 -15.77
N VAL A 717 36.93 23.45 -16.20
CA VAL A 717 35.83 23.11 -17.14
C VAL A 717 36.00 23.76 -18.53
N ALA A 718 37.01 24.64 -18.70
CA ALA A 718 37.25 25.34 -19.96
C ALA A 718 37.38 24.42 -21.19
N GLY A 719 38.07 23.28 -21.04
CA GLY A 719 38.20 22.33 -22.13
C GLY A 719 36.96 21.47 -22.36
N LEU A 720 36.14 21.26 -21.31
CA LEU A 720 34.81 20.65 -21.46
C LEU A 720 33.91 21.56 -22.32
N ARG A 721 33.93 22.88 -22.10
CA ARG A 721 33.18 23.86 -22.93
C ARG A 721 33.56 23.81 -24.41
N GLN A 722 34.83 23.63 -24.73
CA GLN A 722 35.24 23.48 -26.12
C GLN A 722 34.68 22.20 -26.77
N LEU A 723 34.59 21.13 -25.99
CA LEU A 723 33.95 19.87 -26.40
C LEU A 723 32.42 20.06 -26.54
N MET A 724 31.81 20.86 -25.68
CA MET A 724 30.36 21.20 -25.70
C MET A 724 29.96 22.04 -26.92
N HIS A 725 30.81 22.97 -27.37
CA HIS A 725 30.53 23.92 -28.46
C HIS A 725 31.03 23.49 -29.86
N GLY A 726 31.55 22.27 -30.01
CA GLY A 726 32.12 21.75 -31.26
C GLY A 726 31.11 21.67 -32.43
N SER A 727 31.09 22.68 -33.31
CA SER A 727 30.75 22.68 -34.76
C SER A 727 30.25 24.04 -35.29
N ALA A 728 29.93 25.02 -34.43
CA ALA A 728 29.47 26.34 -34.89
C ALA A 728 30.60 27.17 -35.55
N ARG A 729 31.82 27.12 -34.97
CA ARG A 729 33.02 27.75 -35.55
C ARG A 729 33.49 27.08 -36.85
N GLU A 730 33.15 25.81 -37.09
CA GLU A 730 33.55 25.06 -38.27
C GLU A 730 32.73 25.40 -39.52
N ARG A 731 31.43 25.69 -39.35
CA ARG A 731 30.55 26.17 -40.44
C ARG A 731 30.90 27.60 -40.87
N GLY A 732 31.23 28.49 -39.92
CA GLY A 732 31.73 29.84 -40.22
C GLY A 732 33.08 29.83 -40.94
N ARG A 733 34.02 28.98 -40.49
CA ARG A 733 35.34 28.82 -41.13
C ARG A 733 35.29 28.13 -42.49
N ARG A 734 34.34 27.23 -42.77
CA ARG A 734 34.11 26.70 -44.13
C ARG A 734 33.62 27.79 -45.08
N ARG A 735 32.76 28.71 -44.63
CA ARG A 735 32.33 29.89 -45.42
C ARG A 735 33.49 30.87 -45.67
N MET A 736 34.31 31.15 -44.66
CA MET A 736 35.53 31.98 -44.82
C MET A 736 36.60 31.33 -45.70
N ARG A 737 36.80 30.00 -45.61
CA ARG A 737 37.73 29.27 -46.51
C ARG A 737 37.28 29.30 -47.97
N MET A 738 35.98 29.21 -48.22
CA MET A 738 35.45 29.31 -49.59
C MET A 738 35.57 30.73 -50.17
N MET A 739 35.59 31.75 -49.30
CA MET A 739 35.81 33.16 -49.68
C MET A 739 37.31 33.49 -49.85
N ALA A 740 38.19 32.94 -49.00
CA ALA A 740 39.64 33.11 -49.07
C ALA A 740 40.30 32.36 -50.24
N LEU A 741 39.67 31.31 -50.79
CA LEU A 741 40.10 30.64 -52.01
C LEU A 741 39.87 31.46 -53.29
N ARG A 742 39.20 32.61 -53.21
CA ARG A 742 38.97 33.53 -54.35
C ARG A 742 39.86 34.78 -54.35
N SER A 743 40.60 35.05 -53.28
CA SER A 743 41.55 36.16 -53.21
C SER A 743 42.93 35.59 -52.94
N GLY A 744 43.76 35.45 -53.97
CA GLY A 744 45.11 34.88 -53.90
C GLY A 744 46.07 35.71 -53.06
N ALA A 745 45.97 35.60 -51.73
CA ALA A 745 46.91 36.14 -50.77
C ALA A 745 47.34 35.02 -49.82
N GLY A 746 48.61 34.64 -49.91
CA GLY A 746 49.22 33.66 -49.03
C GLY A 746 49.32 34.18 -47.61
N LEU A 747 48.76 33.43 -46.65
CA LEU A 747 48.95 33.60 -45.21
C LEU A 747 49.07 32.21 -44.58
N GLY A 748 50.08 32.07 -43.70
CA GLY A 748 50.61 30.82 -43.20
C GLY A 748 49.59 29.81 -42.68
N ALA A 749 49.91 28.54 -42.90
CA ALA A 749 49.17 27.40 -42.38
C ALA A 749 49.13 27.41 -40.84
N ALA A 750 48.11 28.05 -40.27
CA ALA A 750 47.73 27.84 -38.88
C ALA A 750 47.26 26.38 -38.72
N ARG A 751 48.07 25.58 -38.02
CA ARG A 751 47.78 24.18 -37.68
C ARG A 751 46.40 24.07 -37.02
N PRO A 752 45.44 23.33 -37.59
CA PRO A 752 44.29 22.88 -36.84
C PRO A 752 44.73 21.64 -36.04
N HIS A 753 44.52 21.62 -34.72
CA HIS A 753 44.45 20.45 -33.81
C HIS A 753 45.03 20.81 -32.43
N ALA A 754 44.36 21.71 -31.72
CA ALA A 754 44.37 21.67 -30.27
C ALA A 754 42.90 21.70 -29.86
N ARG A 755 42.37 20.56 -29.46
CA ARG A 755 41.25 20.58 -28.51
C ARG A 755 41.89 21.19 -27.26
N SER A 756 41.38 22.29 -26.73
CA SER A 756 41.96 22.80 -25.48
C SER A 756 41.50 21.85 -24.39
N LEU A 757 42.44 21.17 -23.75
CA LEU A 757 42.15 20.44 -22.52
C LEU A 757 41.73 21.42 -21.42
N PRO A 758 40.93 20.95 -20.44
CA PRO A 758 40.76 21.61 -19.17
C PRO A 758 42.08 22.16 -18.60
N VAL A 759 42.03 23.41 -18.14
CA VAL A 759 43.16 24.04 -17.43
C VAL A 759 43.26 23.44 -16.03
N GLY A 760 44.47 23.20 -15.55
CA GLY A 760 44.73 22.68 -14.20
C GLY A 760 45.33 21.27 -14.20
N ARG A 761 45.30 20.63 -13.05
CA ARG A 761 45.84 19.27 -12.87
C ARG A 761 44.81 18.24 -13.25
N TRP A 762 45.30 17.07 -13.65
CA TRP A 762 44.52 15.88 -13.93
C TRP A 762 44.73 14.90 -12.80
N ALA A 763 43.64 14.36 -12.26
CA ALA A 763 43.65 13.47 -11.11
C ALA A 763 42.80 12.23 -11.37
N LEU A 764 43.17 11.13 -10.71
CA LEU A 764 42.38 9.91 -10.73
C LEU A 764 41.15 10.06 -9.84
N TRP A 765 40.03 9.53 -10.32
CA TRP A 765 38.86 9.24 -9.52
C TRP A 765 39.00 7.84 -8.94
N GLN A 766 39.78 7.74 -7.87
CA GLN A 766 39.89 6.50 -7.11
C GLN A 766 38.75 6.43 -6.09
N PRO A 767 38.03 5.31 -5.99
CA PRO A 767 37.15 5.10 -4.85
C PRO A 767 38.02 5.05 -3.58
N PRO A 768 37.69 5.79 -2.51
CA PRO A 768 38.45 5.71 -1.27
C PRO A 768 38.41 4.30 -0.66
N ALA A 769 39.44 3.99 0.12
CA ALA A 769 39.47 2.81 0.97
C ALA A 769 38.27 2.88 1.95
N GLU A 770 37.53 1.78 2.02
CA GLU A 770 36.43 1.50 2.96
C GLU A 770 35.41 2.63 3.24
N VAL A 771 34.54 2.95 2.27
CA VAL A 771 33.16 3.38 2.62
C VAL A 771 32.30 2.12 2.62
N GLU A 772 31.66 1.82 3.75
CA GLU A 772 30.75 0.68 3.87
C GLU A 772 29.56 0.82 2.91
N GLY A 773 29.05 -0.30 2.39
CA GLY A 773 27.95 -0.27 1.41
C GLY A 773 26.69 0.42 1.94
N GLU A 774 26.44 0.30 3.25
CA GLU A 774 25.30 0.91 3.92
C GLU A 774 25.43 2.45 4.03
N GLU A 775 26.62 2.96 4.35
CA GLU A 775 26.88 4.40 4.42
C GLU A 775 26.72 5.07 3.04
N ARG A 776 27.15 4.38 1.98
CA ARG A 776 26.94 4.81 0.60
C ARG A 776 25.47 4.85 0.22
N ASP A 777 24.73 3.79 0.52
CA ASP A 777 23.30 3.72 0.20
C ASP A 777 22.52 4.78 0.98
N ALA A 778 22.91 5.07 2.22
CA ALA A 778 22.37 6.16 3.03
C ALA A 778 22.68 7.54 2.41
N ALA A 779 23.90 7.79 1.96
CA ALA A 779 24.25 9.02 1.26
C ALA A 779 23.43 9.20 -0.03
N ALA A 780 23.24 8.13 -0.81
CA ALA A 780 22.40 8.14 -1.99
C ALA A 780 20.91 8.41 -1.65
N ALA A 781 20.38 7.79 -0.60
CA ALA A 781 19.04 8.02 -0.10
C ALA A 781 18.82 9.50 0.28
N ARG A 782 19.77 10.10 1.00
CA ARG A 782 19.74 11.53 1.36
C ARG A 782 19.81 12.43 0.13
N GLN A 783 20.64 12.10 -0.85
CA GLN A 783 20.72 12.85 -2.11
C GLN A 783 19.40 12.81 -2.89
N LEU A 784 18.73 11.66 -2.94
CA LEU A 784 17.44 11.51 -3.63
C LEU A 784 16.33 12.33 -2.96
N LEU A 785 16.26 12.31 -1.62
CA LEU A 785 15.35 13.17 -0.85
C LEU A 785 15.63 14.65 -1.08
N ARG A 786 16.90 15.07 -1.05
CA ARG A 786 17.28 16.46 -1.35
C ARG A 786 16.86 16.89 -2.76
N ARG A 787 16.99 15.99 -3.73
CA ARG A 787 16.69 16.28 -5.15
C ARG A 787 15.20 16.36 -5.46
N TYR A 788 14.42 15.42 -4.92
CA TYR A 788 13.02 15.26 -5.30
C TYR A 788 12.03 15.68 -4.21
N GLY A 789 12.46 15.84 -2.96
CA GLY A 789 11.62 16.11 -1.80
C GLY A 789 10.80 14.89 -1.37
N VAL A 790 10.10 14.27 -2.33
CA VAL A 790 9.35 13.02 -2.19
C VAL A 790 9.97 11.95 -3.09
N VAL A 791 10.27 10.78 -2.54
CA VAL A 791 10.91 9.66 -3.24
C VAL A 791 10.00 8.43 -3.22
N PHE A 792 9.82 7.82 -4.39
CA PHE A 792 9.11 6.56 -4.60
C PHE A 792 9.69 5.84 -5.82
N ARG A 793 9.46 4.53 -5.95
CA ARG A 793 10.14 3.68 -6.96
C ARG A 793 10.18 4.27 -8.37
N ASP A 794 9.05 4.74 -8.90
CA ASP A 794 8.95 5.23 -10.28
C ASP A 794 9.76 6.52 -10.53
N ILE A 795 9.99 7.36 -9.51
CA ILE A 795 10.78 8.60 -9.67
C ILE A 795 12.25 8.31 -10.01
N LEU A 796 12.73 7.12 -9.63
CA LEU A 796 14.11 6.69 -9.85
C LEU A 796 14.38 6.24 -11.29
N ALA A 797 13.40 6.28 -12.19
CA ALA A 797 13.56 5.81 -13.58
C ALA A 797 14.63 6.56 -14.40
N ARG A 798 15.11 7.72 -13.91
CA ARG A 798 16.24 8.48 -14.49
C ARG A 798 17.54 8.38 -13.68
N GLU A 799 17.51 7.74 -12.52
CA GLU A 799 18.65 7.58 -11.62
C GLU A 799 19.48 6.36 -11.99
N ARG A 800 20.47 6.55 -12.87
CA ARG A 800 21.31 5.44 -13.36
C ARG A 800 22.15 4.78 -12.27
N ILE A 801 22.52 5.53 -11.25
CA ILE A 801 23.41 5.09 -10.16
C ILE A 801 22.68 4.91 -8.83
N ALA A 802 21.34 4.98 -8.83
CA ALA A 802 20.58 4.75 -7.60
C ALA A 802 20.79 3.31 -7.10
N PRO A 803 20.94 3.11 -5.78
CA PRO A 803 20.86 1.78 -5.18
C PRO A 803 19.54 1.10 -5.53
N ALA A 804 19.51 -0.23 -5.35
CA ALA A 804 18.26 -0.97 -5.48
C ALA A 804 17.19 -0.38 -4.55
N TRP A 805 15.96 -0.21 -5.07
CA TRP A 805 14.85 0.39 -4.30
C TRP A 805 14.67 -0.25 -2.91
N ARG A 806 14.92 -1.56 -2.81
CA ARG A 806 14.87 -2.31 -1.56
C ARG A 806 15.84 -1.77 -0.49
N ASN A 807 17.10 -1.51 -0.84
CA ASN A 807 18.09 -0.98 0.10
C ASN A 807 17.65 0.42 0.59
N LEU A 808 17.13 1.23 -0.34
CA LEU A 808 16.58 2.54 -0.02
C LEU A 808 15.37 2.45 0.92
N LEU A 809 14.47 1.47 0.73
CA LEU A 809 13.31 1.25 1.61
C LEU A 809 13.74 0.97 3.06
N GLU A 810 14.75 0.14 3.27
CA GLU A 810 15.24 -0.20 4.61
C GLU A 810 15.81 1.03 5.33
N ILE A 811 16.55 1.88 4.60
CA ILE A 811 17.07 3.14 5.13
C ILE A 811 15.94 4.12 5.43
N TYR A 812 15.02 4.33 4.49
CA TYR A 812 13.92 5.28 4.66
C TYR A 812 12.97 4.89 5.79
N ARG A 813 12.65 3.61 5.96
CA ARG A 813 11.83 3.13 7.09
C ARG A 813 12.52 3.37 8.43
N ARG A 814 13.84 3.21 8.49
CA ARG A 814 14.62 3.50 9.70
C ARG A 814 14.59 4.99 10.05
N TRP A 815 14.80 5.85 9.07
CA TRP A 815 14.73 7.31 9.24
C TRP A 815 13.31 7.79 9.56
N GLU A 816 12.29 7.13 9.03
CA GLU A 816 10.90 7.38 9.40
C GLU A 816 10.64 7.01 10.86
N ALA A 817 11.10 5.83 11.31
CA ALA A 817 10.98 5.41 12.71
C ALA A 817 11.71 6.36 13.68
N GLN A 818 12.81 6.97 13.23
CA GLN A 818 13.56 8.00 13.97
C GLN A 818 12.89 9.39 13.90
N GLY A 819 11.86 9.56 13.07
CA GLY A 819 11.17 10.83 12.86
C GLY A 819 11.92 11.84 11.98
N GLU A 820 13.00 11.44 11.31
CA GLU A 820 13.77 12.31 10.39
C GLU A 820 13.01 12.59 9.10
N ILE A 821 12.24 11.61 8.62
CA ILE A 821 11.42 11.69 7.41
C ILE A 821 10.01 11.20 7.67
N ARG A 822 9.11 11.40 6.71
CA ARG A 822 7.73 10.90 6.77
C ARG A 822 7.52 9.87 5.67
N GLY A 823 7.02 8.69 6.02
CA GLY A 823 6.49 7.73 5.08
C GLY A 823 4.98 7.94 4.89
N GLY A 824 4.50 7.62 3.68
CA GLY A 824 3.09 7.79 3.38
C GLY A 824 2.79 7.72 1.88
N ARG A 825 1.59 8.17 1.52
CA ARG A 825 1.16 8.33 0.13
C ARG A 825 1.04 9.82 -0.16
N PHE A 826 2.11 10.42 -0.66
CA PHE A 826 2.16 11.86 -0.94
C PHE A 826 1.70 12.18 -2.36
N VAL A 827 1.88 11.27 -3.31
CA VAL A 827 1.49 11.42 -4.72
C VAL A 827 0.57 10.28 -5.14
N SER A 828 -0.58 10.60 -5.71
CA SER A 828 -1.58 9.64 -6.19
C SER A 828 -1.20 9.03 -7.54
N GLY A 829 -1.78 7.87 -7.87
CA GLY A 829 -1.52 7.16 -9.14
C GLY A 829 -0.29 6.26 -9.14
N PHE A 830 0.54 6.27 -8.10
CA PHE A 830 1.69 5.39 -7.94
C PHE A 830 1.47 4.34 -6.84
N VAL A 831 2.08 3.18 -7.03
CA VAL A 831 1.99 2.01 -6.13
C VAL A 831 3.30 1.89 -5.34
N GLY A 832 3.19 1.45 -4.08
CA GLY A 832 4.33 1.28 -3.19
C GLY A 832 4.48 2.45 -2.21
N GLU A 833 5.41 2.27 -1.27
CA GLU A 833 5.75 3.26 -0.24
C GLU A 833 6.41 4.50 -0.85
N GLN A 834 6.13 5.64 -0.25
CA GLN A 834 6.74 6.92 -0.60
C GLN A 834 7.27 7.58 0.67
N PHE A 835 8.39 8.27 0.54
CA PHE A 835 9.07 8.91 1.66
C PHE A 835 9.37 10.35 1.33
N ALA A 836 9.22 11.25 2.29
CA ALA A 836 9.41 12.67 2.08
C ALA A 836 10.08 13.35 3.28
N LEU A 837 10.86 14.39 2.99
CA LEU A 837 11.33 15.32 4.02
C LEU A 837 10.13 16.08 4.62
N PRO A 838 10.10 16.37 5.93
CA PRO A 838 9.01 17.12 6.55
C PRO A 838 8.74 18.47 5.84
N GLU A 839 9.80 19.22 5.54
CA GLU A 839 9.77 20.47 4.78
C GLU A 839 9.22 20.30 3.35
N ALA A 840 9.48 19.15 2.71
CA ALA A 840 8.96 18.86 1.38
C ALA A 840 7.44 18.60 1.44
N VAL A 841 6.95 17.94 2.48
CA VAL A 841 5.50 17.73 2.69
C VAL A 841 4.77 19.06 2.90
N GLU A 842 5.33 19.96 3.72
CA GLU A 842 4.77 21.29 3.95
C GLU A 842 4.74 22.11 2.65
N THR A 843 5.84 22.11 1.90
CA THR A 843 5.94 22.82 0.63
C THR A 843 4.98 22.24 -0.42
N LEU A 844 4.85 20.91 -0.49
CA LEU A 844 3.91 20.21 -1.38
C LEU A 844 2.46 20.62 -1.09
N ARG A 845 2.10 20.71 0.20
CA ARG A 845 0.78 21.19 0.65
C ARG A 845 0.55 22.66 0.32
N ALA A 846 1.58 23.50 0.48
CA ALA A 846 1.50 24.91 0.14
C ALA A 846 1.25 25.10 -1.36
N VAL A 847 1.94 24.34 -2.23
CA VAL A 847 1.79 24.42 -3.69
C VAL A 847 0.37 24.09 -4.15
N ARG A 848 -0.31 23.15 -3.49
CA ARG A 848 -1.73 22.83 -3.77
C ARG A 848 -2.65 24.05 -3.58
N ARG A 849 -2.33 24.94 -2.64
CA ARG A 849 -3.11 26.16 -2.33
C ARG A 849 -2.78 27.33 -3.26
N ILE A 850 -1.68 27.26 -4.00
CA ILE A 850 -1.32 28.31 -4.97
C ILE A 850 -2.25 28.19 -6.18
N PRO A 851 -2.84 29.30 -6.67
CA PRO A 851 -3.64 29.30 -7.89
C PRO A 851 -2.88 28.71 -9.09
N GLU A 852 -3.64 28.21 -10.06
CA GLU A 852 -3.09 27.75 -11.33
C GLU A 852 -2.38 28.89 -12.08
N GLU A 853 -1.18 28.60 -12.58
CA GLU A 853 -0.38 29.56 -13.32
C GLU A 853 -0.70 29.49 -14.82
N THR A 854 -0.69 30.65 -15.46
CA THR A 854 -1.05 30.77 -16.87
C THR A 854 0.14 30.60 -17.82
N GLU A 855 1.36 30.92 -17.36
CA GLU A 855 2.59 30.83 -18.15
C GLU A 855 3.18 29.41 -18.14
N PRO A 856 3.47 28.82 -19.30
CA PRO A 856 4.12 27.51 -19.37
C PRO A 856 5.62 27.59 -19.11
N VAL A 857 6.15 26.60 -18.38
CA VAL A 857 7.57 26.43 -18.11
C VAL A 857 8.17 25.44 -19.09
N VAL A 858 9.25 25.82 -19.78
CA VAL A 858 9.92 24.98 -20.77
C VAL A 858 11.17 24.34 -20.18
N VAL A 859 11.26 23.02 -20.27
CA VAL A 859 12.34 22.21 -19.72
C VAL A 859 12.99 21.40 -20.86
N ALA A 860 14.31 21.41 -20.94
CA ALA A 860 15.02 20.60 -21.94
C ALA A 860 14.85 19.11 -21.66
N ALA A 861 14.82 18.26 -22.68
CA ALA A 861 14.66 16.81 -22.50
C ALA A 861 15.79 16.19 -21.65
N ALA A 862 16.97 16.80 -21.69
CA ALA A 862 18.14 16.42 -20.90
C ALA A 862 17.99 16.71 -19.40
N ASP A 863 17.07 17.58 -19.00
CA ASP A 863 16.85 17.96 -17.60
C ASP A 863 16.23 16.81 -16.79
N PRO A 864 16.59 16.63 -15.50
CA PRO A 864 15.99 15.63 -14.64
C PRO A 864 14.47 15.78 -14.47
N LEU A 865 13.92 16.99 -14.65
CA LEU A 865 12.48 17.24 -14.57
C LEU A 865 11.69 16.74 -15.80
N ASN A 866 12.35 16.18 -16.81
CA ASN A 866 11.65 15.52 -17.92
C ASN A 866 11.03 14.18 -17.46
N LEU A 867 9.87 14.24 -16.79
CA LEU A 867 9.21 13.06 -16.22
C LEU A 867 8.01 12.56 -17.04
N VAL A 868 7.95 12.96 -18.33
CA VAL A 868 6.94 12.48 -19.29
C VAL A 868 7.18 11.01 -19.62
N GLY A 869 6.12 10.20 -19.55
CA GLY A 869 6.20 8.75 -19.68
C GLY A 869 6.84 8.05 -18.48
N ILE A 870 6.97 8.76 -17.35
CA ILE A 870 7.43 8.23 -16.06
C ILE A 870 6.33 8.47 -15.02
N ILE A 871 6.15 9.72 -14.58
CA ILE A 871 5.08 10.10 -13.65
C ILE A 871 3.93 10.86 -14.35
N LEU A 872 4.23 11.49 -15.49
CA LEU A 872 3.23 12.16 -16.31
C LEU A 872 2.87 11.31 -17.53
N PRO A 873 1.60 11.32 -17.97
CA PRO A 873 1.20 10.59 -19.18
C PRO A 873 1.92 11.13 -20.41
N GLY A 874 2.24 10.25 -21.37
CA GLY A 874 2.87 10.61 -22.65
C GLY A 874 3.99 9.65 -23.05
N MET A 875 4.53 9.85 -24.26
CA MET A 875 5.68 9.06 -24.74
C MET A 875 6.97 9.50 -24.04
N LYS A 876 7.76 8.52 -23.58
CA LYS A 876 9.03 8.78 -22.90
C LYS A 876 9.99 9.55 -23.83
N VAL A 877 10.42 10.73 -23.39
CA VAL A 877 11.33 11.60 -24.17
C VAL A 877 12.78 11.33 -23.75
N SER A 878 13.60 10.90 -24.71
CA SER A 878 15.02 10.61 -24.46
C SER A 878 15.79 11.88 -24.05
N PRO A 879 16.61 11.85 -22.99
CA PRO A 879 17.44 12.99 -22.60
C PRO A 879 18.49 13.40 -23.64
N PHE A 880 18.79 12.54 -24.61
CA PHE A 880 19.76 12.82 -25.68
C PHE A 880 19.11 13.28 -27.00
N SER A 881 17.79 13.50 -27.02
CA SER A 881 17.03 13.80 -28.25
C SER A 881 17.15 15.25 -28.74
N GLY A 882 17.65 16.18 -27.92
CA GLY A 882 17.65 17.62 -28.23
C GLY A 882 16.25 18.27 -28.23
N MET A 883 15.23 17.56 -27.74
CA MET A 883 13.86 18.05 -27.59
C MET A 883 13.70 18.86 -26.29
N ALA A 884 12.56 19.51 -26.12
CA ALA A 884 12.12 20.18 -24.90
C ALA A 884 10.64 19.86 -24.64
N VAL A 885 10.22 20.02 -23.39
CA VAL A 885 8.85 19.81 -22.90
C VAL A 885 8.34 21.12 -22.33
N ALA A 886 7.14 21.55 -22.71
CA ALA A 886 6.43 22.62 -22.03
C ALA A 886 5.47 22.05 -21.00
N TYR A 887 5.57 22.54 -19.76
CA TYR A 887 4.67 22.25 -18.67
C TYR A 887 3.74 23.43 -18.40
N LYS A 888 2.44 23.17 -18.30
CA LYS A 888 1.45 24.13 -17.83
C LYS A 888 0.69 23.51 -16.67
N ASN A 889 0.71 24.15 -15.50
CA ASN A 889 0.14 23.60 -14.26
C ASN A 889 0.60 22.16 -13.95
N GLY A 890 1.87 21.87 -14.23
CA GLY A 890 2.46 20.55 -14.01
C GLY A 890 2.07 19.47 -15.02
N VAL A 891 1.25 19.79 -16.03
CA VAL A 891 0.90 18.88 -17.13
C VAL A 891 1.76 19.20 -18.34
N ALA A 892 2.27 18.17 -19.02
CA ALA A 892 3.01 18.33 -20.28
C ALA A 892 2.04 18.67 -21.41
N VAL A 893 2.19 19.85 -22.03
CA VAL A 893 1.27 20.37 -23.06
C VAL A 893 1.83 20.33 -24.48
N ASP A 894 3.16 20.36 -24.65
CA ASP A 894 3.82 20.25 -25.96
C ASP A 894 5.23 19.66 -25.80
N VAL A 895 5.68 18.91 -26.81
CA VAL A 895 7.03 18.34 -26.90
C VAL A 895 7.58 18.61 -28.29
N ALA A 896 8.61 19.46 -28.38
CA ALA A 896 9.18 19.91 -29.65
C ALA A 896 10.66 20.29 -29.47
N PRO A 897 11.43 20.49 -30.55
CA PRO A 897 12.75 21.12 -30.45
C PRO A 897 12.63 22.49 -29.76
N MET A 898 13.56 22.82 -28.85
CA MET A 898 13.50 24.00 -27.98
C MET A 898 13.12 25.31 -28.70
N GLY A 899 13.77 25.60 -29.84
CA GLY A 899 13.49 26.81 -30.61
C GLY A 899 12.09 26.88 -31.22
N VAL A 900 11.52 25.72 -31.63
CA VAL A 900 10.15 25.63 -32.12
C VAL A 900 9.16 25.90 -30.99
N LEU A 901 9.42 25.29 -29.83
CA LEU A 901 8.60 25.42 -28.64
C LEU A 901 8.51 26.89 -28.16
N LEU A 902 9.65 27.55 -28.02
CA LEU A 902 9.71 28.98 -27.65
C LEU A 902 8.99 29.86 -28.68
N SER A 903 9.14 29.58 -29.98
CA SER A 903 8.46 30.35 -31.03
C SER A 903 6.94 30.22 -30.99
N ARG A 904 6.42 29.03 -30.63
CA ARG A 904 4.98 28.78 -30.50
C ARG A 904 4.41 29.52 -29.30
N LEU A 905 5.10 29.45 -28.16
CA LEU A 905 4.72 30.14 -26.93
C LEU A 905 4.72 31.67 -27.10
N GLN A 906 5.71 32.23 -27.81
CA GLN A 906 5.74 33.65 -28.16
C GLN A 906 4.57 34.06 -29.05
N ARG A 907 4.19 33.25 -30.05
CA ARG A 907 3.02 33.53 -30.91
C ARG A 907 1.70 33.49 -30.15
N THR A 908 1.59 32.66 -29.11
CA THR A 908 0.39 32.60 -28.25
C THR A 908 0.25 33.83 -27.35
N ILE A 909 1.36 34.49 -27.00
CA ILE A 909 1.38 35.73 -26.21
C ILE A 909 1.06 36.96 -27.08
N VAL A 910 1.44 36.97 -28.37
CA VAL A 910 1.17 38.10 -29.30
C VAL A 910 -0.26 38.08 -29.85
N ASN A 911 -0.94 36.92 -29.84
CA ASN A 911 -2.33 36.76 -30.29
C ASN A 911 -3.37 36.85 -29.15
N ARG A 912 -2.93 37.19 -27.92
CA ARG A 912 -3.77 37.57 -26.79
C ARG A 912 -3.49 39.03 -26.46
#